data_AF-A0A9L0RSV8-F1
#
_entry.id   AF-A0A9L0RSV8-F1
#
_cell.length_a   1.000
_cell.length_b   1.000
_cell.length_c   1.000
_cell.angle_alpha   90.00
_cell.angle_beta   90.00
_cell.angle_gamma   90.00
#
_symmetry.space_group_name_H-M   'P 1'
#
loop_
_entity.id
_entity.type
_entity.pdbx_description
1 polymer ?
#
loop_
_entity_poly.entity_id
_entity_poly.type
_entity_poly.pdbx_seq_one_letter_code
_entity_poly.pdbx_strand_id
1 'polypeptide(L)'
;MSKLKVISEKSLTNNSRILGLLAQLEKINTESAESDTARYVTSKILHLAQSQEKTRREMTAKGSTGMEVLLSTLENTKDLQTTLNILSILVELVSAGGGRRASFLVTKGGSQILLQLLMNASKESPLNEELMVQIHSILAKIGPKDKKFGVKARINGALNITLNLVKQNLQNHRLVLPCLQLLRVYSANSVNSVSLGKNGVVELMFKIIGPFSKKNSGLMKVALDTLAALLKSKTNARRAVDRGYVQVLLTIYVDWHRHDNRHRNMLIRKGILQSLKSVTNIKLGRKAFIDANGMKILYNTSQECLAVRTLDPLVNTSSLIMRKCFPKNRLPLPTIKSSFHFQLPVIPVTGPVAQLYSLPPEVDDVVDESDDNDDIDLEAENETENEDDLDQNFKNDDIETDINKLKPQQEPGRTIEELKMYEHLFPELVDDFQDYDLISKEPKPFVFEGKVRGPIVVPTAGEEASGNSGNLRKGVVMKANVSPKGEEGDKKPTFMDLGKEDVKDNDRTLQQQLGDQNRTTSSVHGFNNDIVKALDRITLQNIPSQTAPGFTAGMKKDYSLPLTVLTCTKACPHMAACGNVLFEGRAVQLGKLCCTGVETEDDEDSESASSVEQASVEISDGPTLHDSDLYIEIVKNTKSVPEYSEVAYPDYFGHVPPPFKEPILERPYGVQRTKIAQDIERLIHQSDIIDRIVYDLDNPSYAIPEEGDILKFNSKFESGNLRKVIQIRKNEYDLILNSDINSNHYHQWFYFEVSGMRPGVAYRFNIINCEKSNSQFNYGMQPLMYSVQEALNARPWWIRVGTDICYYKNHFSRSSVAAGGQKGKSYYTITFTVSFPHKDDVCYFAYHYPYTYSTLQMHLQKLESAYNPQQIYFRKDVLCETLSGNSCPLVTITAMPESNYYEHICQFRNRPYVFLSARVHPGETNASWVMKGTLEYLMSNNPTAQSLRESYIFKIVPMLNPDGVINGNHRCSLSGEDLNRQWQSPNPDLHPTIYHAKGLLQYLAAVKRLPLVYCDYHGHSRKKNVFMYGCSIKETVWHTSDNATSCDVVEDVGYRTLPKILSHIAPAFCMSSCSFVVEKSKESTARVVVWREIGVQRSYTMESTLCGCDQGKYKGLQIGTRELEEMGAKFCVGLLRLKRLTSPLEYNLPSSLLDFENDLIESSCKVTRKLGSSELQFLPPVL
;
A
#
# COMPACT_ATOMS: atom_id res chain seq x y z
N MET A 1 -30.66 3.36 -30.34
CA MET A 1 -31.68 2.71 -31.20
C MET A 1 -31.21 1.33 -31.60
N SER A 2 -31.79 0.28 -31.03
CA SER A 2 -31.72 -1.10 -31.52
C SER A 2 -33.03 -1.79 -31.12
N LYS A 3 -33.66 -2.42 -32.11
CA LYS A 3 -35.07 -2.82 -32.12
C LYS A 3 -35.45 -3.78 -30.98
N LEU A 4 -36.29 -3.30 -30.07
CA LEU A 4 -37.15 -4.11 -29.20
C LEU A 4 -38.08 -4.95 -30.09
N LYS A 5 -37.80 -6.25 -30.22
CA LYS A 5 -38.78 -7.22 -30.72
C LYS A 5 -39.75 -7.52 -29.57
N VAL A 6 -40.82 -6.72 -29.49
CA VAL A 6 -42.04 -7.09 -28.77
C VAL A 6 -42.64 -8.29 -29.51
N ILE A 7 -42.44 -9.49 -28.97
CA ILE A 7 -43.20 -10.66 -29.40
C ILE A 7 -44.53 -10.59 -28.64
N SER A 8 -45.62 -10.44 -29.38
CA SER A 8 -46.97 -10.33 -28.84
C SER A 8 -47.38 -11.61 -28.11
N GLU A 9 -47.78 -11.44 -26.85
CA GLU A 9 -48.69 -12.35 -26.15
C GLU A 9 -50.04 -12.36 -26.90
N LYS A 10 -50.28 -13.38 -27.73
CA LYS A 10 -51.62 -13.89 -28.12
C LYS A 10 -51.47 -14.98 -29.20
N SER A 11 -51.28 -16.24 -28.77
CA SER A 11 -51.85 -17.46 -29.39
C SER A 11 -51.19 -18.72 -28.81
N LEU A 12 -51.58 -19.15 -27.60
CA LEU A 12 -51.25 -20.48 -27.07
C LEU A 12 -52.47 -21.09 -26.40
N THR A 13 -53.60 -21.07 -27.11
CA THR A 13 -54.81 -21.76 -26.70
C THR A 13 -55.37 -22.49 -27.91
N ASN A 14 -54.94 -23.74 -28.06
CA ASN A 14 -55.79 -24.91 -28.37
C ASN A 14 -54.87 -26.05 -28.88
N ASN A 15 -54.84 -27.15 -28.14
CA ASN A 15 -54.12 -28.41 -28.39
C ASN A 15 -52.65 -28.52 -27.93
N SER A 16 -52.30 -28.00 -26.75
CA SER A 16 -51.15 -28.57 -26.02
C SER A 16 -51.57 -29.88 -25.36
N ARG A 17 -51.13 -31.00 -25.94
CA ARG A 17 -51.38 -32.37 -25.45
C ARG A 17 -50.94 -32.56 -23.99
N ILE A 18 -49.93 -31.81 -23.52
CA ILE A 18 -49.45 -31.88 -22.13
C ILE A 18 -50.37 -31.12 -21.17
N LEU A 19 -50.93 -29.97 -21.56
CA LEU A 19 -51.90 -29.24 -20.72
C LEU A 19 -53.18 -30.07 -20.49
N GLY A 20 -53.65 -30.79 -21.52
CA GLY A 20 -54.78 -31.71 -21.38
C GLY A 20 -54.50 -32.88 -20.43
N LEU A 21 -53.30 -33.46 -20.48
CA LEU A 21 -52.90 -34.54 -19.56
C LEU A 21 -52.69 -34.04 -18.12
N LEU A 22 -52.17 -32.82 -17.94
CA LEU A 22 -52.04 -32.19 -16.62
C LEU A 22 -53.41 -31.87 -16.00
N ALA A 23 -54.37 -31.37 -16.78
CA ALA A 23 -55.73 -31.13 -16.30
C ALA A 23 -56.46 -32.44 -15.94
N GLN A 24 -56.22 -33.52 -16.69
CA GLN A 24 -56.71 -34.86 -16.33
C GLN A 24 -56.09 -35.35 -15.01
N LEU A 25 -54.78 -35.13 -14.82
CA LEU A 25 -54.10 -35.51 -13.58
C LEU A 25 -54.56 -34.68 -12.38
N GLU A 26 -54.84 -33.39 -12.58
CA GLU A 26 -55.38 -32.49 -11.55
C GLU A 26 -56.79 -32.92 -11.11
N LYS A 27 -57.66 -33.30 -12.06
CA LYS A 27 -58.99 -33.85 -11.76
C LYS A 27 -58.91 -35.15 -10.97
N ILE A 28 -57.95 -36.02 -11.30
CA ILE A 28 -57.67 -37.28 -10.59
C ILE A 28 -57.22 -37.03 -9.14
N ASN A 29 -56.57 -35.91 -8.83
CA ASN A 29 -56.19 -35.58 -7.46
C ASN A 29 -57.39 -35.13 -6.60
N THR A 30 -58.43 -34.57 -7.21
CA THR A 30 -59.60 -34.01 -6.52
C THR A 30 -60.74 -35.01 -6.32
N GLU A 31 -60.82 -36.05 -7.17
CA GLU A 31 -61.83 -37.10 -7.12
C GLU A 31 -61.18 -38.41 -6.63
N SER A 32 -61.85 -39.19 -5.77
CA SER A 32 -61.36 -40.51 -5.30
C SER A 32 -61.15 -41.47 -6.50
N ALA A 33 -59.95 -41.49 -7.08
CA ALA A 33 -59.70 -42.10 -8.38
C ALA A 33 -59.22 -43.56 -8.35
N GLU A 34 -59.54 -44.30 -9.42
CA GLU A 34 -59.00 -45.62 -9.75
C GLU A 34 -57.50 -45.54 -10.12
N SER A 35 -56.68 -46.35 -9.45
CA SER A 35 -55.21 -46.33 -9.57
C SER A 35 -54.69 -46.53 -11.01
N ASP A 36 -55.41 -47.24 -11.87
CA ASP A 36 -55.00 -47.55 -13.24
C ASP A 36 -55.02 -46.33 -14.18
N THR A 37 -55.98 -45.42 -13.97
CA THR A 37 -56.09 -44.20 -14.77
C THR A 37 -54.95 -43.23 -14.47
N ALA A 38 -54.56 -43.10 -13.18
CA ALA A 38 -53.42 -42.29 -12.77
C ALA A 38 -52.08 -42.83 -13.33
N ARG A 39 -51.90 -44.16 -13.35
CA ARG A 39 -50.72 -44.81 -13.97
C ARG A 39 -50.64 -44.52 -15.47
N TYR A 40 -51.75 -44.62 -16.18
CA TYR A 40 -51.81 -44.36 -17.62
C TYR A 40 -51.47 -42.91 -17.97
N VAL A 41 -52.07 -41.95 -17.26
CA VAL A 41 -51.85 -40.51 -17.49
C VAL A 41 -50.40 -40.13 -17.17
N THR A 42 -49.87 -40.54 -16.02
CA THR A 42 -48.48 -40.25 -15.65
C THR A 42 -47.46 -40.90 -16.58
N SER A 43 -47.72 -42.11 -17.08
CA SER A 43 -46.87 -42.78 -18.08
C SER A 43 -46.82 -42.02 -19.42
N LYS A 44 -47.98 -41.50 -19.90
CA LYS A 44 -48.01 -40.65 -21.09
C LYS A 44 -47.29 -39.32 -20.91
N ILE A 45 -47.40 -38.70 -19.73
CA ILE A 45 -46.67 -37.48 -19.41
C ILE A 45 -45.16 -37.77 -19.40
N LEU A 46 -44.72 -38.87 -18.79
CA LEU A 46 -43.31 -39.27 -18.75
C LEU A 46 -42.74 -39.48 -20.15
N HIS A 47 -43.43 -40.21 -21.01
CA HIS A 47 -42.98 -40.43 -22.40
C HIS A 47 -42.80 -39.10 -23.16
N LEU A 48 -43.73 -38.15 -23.00
CA LEU A 48 -43.62 -36.83 -23.62
C LEU A 48 -42.47 -36.02 -23.00
N ALA A 49 -42.29 -36.07 -21.68
CA ALA A 49 -41.22 -35.37 -20.99
C ALA A 49 -39.83 -35.89 -21.36
N GLN A 50 -39.68 -37.19 -21.64
CA GLN A 50 -38.41 -37.79 -22.10
C GLN A 50 -38.09 -37.43 -23.56
N SER A 51 -39.10 -37.43 -24.43
CA SER A 51 -38.92 -37.26 -25.89
C SER A 51 -38.96 -35.80 -26.38
N GLN A 52 -39.57 -34.86 -25.66
CA GLN A 52 -39.85 -33.51 -26.16
C GLN A 52 -39.39 -32.39 -25.21
N GLU A 53 -38.36 -31.62 -25.62
CA GLU A 53 -37.92 -30.44 -24.85
C GLU A 53 -38.98 -29.34 -24.79
N LYS A 54 -39.81 -29.21 -25.84
CA LYS A 54 -40.95 -28.28 -25.87
C LYS A 54 -41.90 -28.53 -24.70
N THR A 55 -42.23 -29.80 -24.44
CA THR A 55 -43.06 -30.22 -23.31
C THR A 55 -42.43 -29.84 -21.97
N ARG A 56 -41.12 -30.09 -21.79
CA ARG A 56 -40.40 -29.70 -20.56
C ARG A 56 -40.41 -28.18 -20.33
N ARG A 57 -40.33 -27.38 -21.39
CA ARG A 57 -40.46 -25.91 -21.29
C ARG A 57 -41.89 -25.47 -20.93
N GLU A 58 -42.90 -26.05 -21.55
CA GLU A 58 -44.32 -25.73 -21.25
C GLU A 58 -44.70 -26.07 -19.80
N MET A 59 -44.23 -27.20 -19.28
CA MET A 59 -44.46 -27.60 -17.88
C MET A 59 -43.74 -26.73 -16.85
N THR A 60 -42.75 -25.93 -17.29
CA THR A 60 -41.90 -25.10 -16.42
C THR A 60 -41.93 -23.62 -16.77
N ALA A 61 -42.86 -23.21 -17.64
CA ALA A 61 -43.06 -21.83 -18.04
C ALA A 61 -43.69 -21.00 -16.91
N LYS A 62 -43.44 -19.69 -16.93
CA LYS A 62 -44.02 -18.73 -15.96
C LYS A 62 -45.55 -18.75 -16.12
N GLY A 63 -46.28 -19.14 -15.07
CA GLY A 63 -47.75 -19.30 -15.09
C GLY A 63 -48.26 -20.73 -15.33
N SER A 64 -47.38 -21.71 -15.56
CA SER A 64 -47.76 -23.13 -15.68
C SER A 64 -47.98 -23.76 -14.30
N THR A 65 -49.08 -24.51 -14.13
CA THR A 65 -49.38 -25.31 -12.92
C THR A 65 -48.73 -26.70 -12.96
N GLY A 66 -48.00 -27.05 -14.02
CA GLY A 66 -47.52 -28.42 -14.24
C GLY A 66 -46.68 -29.01 -13.11
N MET A 67 -45.78 -28.23 -12.49
CA MET A 67 -45.03 -28.70 -11.32
C MET A 67 -45.90 -28.81 -10.05
N GLU A 68 -46.89 -27.95 -9.88
CA GLU A 68 -47.80 -27.97 -8.72
C GLU A 68 -48.71 -29.19 -8.77
N VAL A 69 -49.27 -29.49 -9.95
CA VAL A 69 -50.10 -30.68 -10.18
C VAL A 69 -49.30 -31.96 -9.90
N LEU A 70 -48.06 -32.05 -10.41
CA LEU A 70 -47.20 -33.21 -10.15
C LEU A 70 -46.86 -33.39 -8.67
N LEU A 71 -46.56 -32.30 -7.96
CA LEU A 71 -46.28 -32.33 -6.52
C LEU A 71 -47.53 -32.70 -5.69
N SER A 72 -48.69 -32.16 -6.05
CA SER A 72 -49.97 -32.49 -5.42
C SER A 72 -50.35 -33.95 -5.64
N THR A 73 -50.13 -34.50 -6.84
CA THR A 73 -50.34 -35.94 -7.09
C THR A 73 -49.38 -36.79 -6.27
N LEU A 74 -48.12 -36.37 -6.18
CA LEU A 74 -47.09 -37.08 -5.41
C LEU A 74 -47.41 -37.14 -3.92
N GLU A 75 -48.04 -36.11 -3.37
CA GLU A 75 -48.45 -36.04 -1.96
C GLU A 75 -49.66 -36.91 -1.65
N ASN A 76 -50.59 -37.06 -2.60
CA ASN A 76 -51.87 -37.76 -2.40
C ASN A 76 -51.87 -39.23 -2.84
N THR A 77 -50.94 -39.66 -3.70
CA THR A 77 -50.92 -41.03 -4.21
C THR A 77 -50.23 -42.01 -3.25
N LYS A 78 -50.81 -43.22 -3.13
CA LYS A 78 -50.17 -44.40 -2.50
C LYS A 78 -49.71 -45.43 -3.52
N ASP A 79 -49.94 -45.19 -4.81
CA ASP A 79 -49.58 -46.10 -5.88
C ASP A 79 -48.12 -45.95 -6.28
N LEU A 80 -47.32 -46.99 -6.04
CA LEU A 80 -45.89 -47.01 -6.30
C LEU A 80 -45.53 -46.67 -7.75
N GLN A 81 -46.28 -47.19 -8.73
CA GLN A 81 -45.96 -46.97 -10.14
C GLN A 81 -46.22 -45.51 -10.57
N THR A 82 -47.32 -44.92 -10.08
CA THR A 82 -47.63 -43.50 -10.26
C THR A 82 -46.55 -42.62 -9.62
N THR A 83 -46.10 -42.96 -8.40
CA THR A 83 -44.97 -42.28 -7.73
C THR A 83 -43.69 -42.34 -8.57
N LEU A 84 -43.30 -43.52 -9.05
CA LEU A 84 -42.11 -43.69 -9.89
C LEU A 84 -42.19 -42.90 -11.20
N ASN A 85 -43.36 -42.88 -11.86
CA ASN A 85 -43.56 -42.11 -13.08
C ASN A 85 -43.38 -40.60 -12.83
N ILE A 86 -43.95 -40.08 -11.74
CA ILE A 86 -43.84 -38.66 -11.36
C ILE A 86 -42.40 -38.29 -11.02
N LEU A 87 -41.71 -39.10 -10.22
CA LEU A 87 -40.30 -38.86 -9.88
C LEU A 87 -39.42 -38.87 -11.14
N SER A 88 -39.66 -39.78 -12.07
CA SER A 88 -38.94 -39.82 -13.36
C SER A 88 -39.20 -38.56 -14.20
N ILE A 89 -40.43 -38.04 -14.22
CA ILE A 89 -40.76 -36.76 -14.86
C ILE A 89 -39.96 -35.63 -14.20
N LEU A 90 -39.95 -35.56 -12.86
CA LEU A 90 -39.21 -34.53 -12.11
C LEU A 90 -37.70 -34.60 -12.36
N VAL A 91 -37.12 -35.80 -12.48
CA VAL A 91 -35.71 -35.98 -12.86
C VAL A 91 -35.42 -35.34 -14.22
N GLU A 92 -36.25 -35.58 -15.23
CA GLU A 92 -36.09 -34.99 -16.57
C GLU A 92 -36.24 -33.46 -16.55
N LEU A 93 -37.25 -32.95 -15.84
CA LEU A 93 -37.51 -31.51 -15.75
C LEU A 93 -36.35 -30.75 -15.10
N VAL A 94 -35.80 -31.31 -14.02
CA VAL A 94 -34.68 -30.68 -13.29
C VAL A 94 -33.34 -30.86 -14.03
N SER A 95 -33.16 -31.93 -14.80
CA SER A 95 -31.91 -32.18 -15.55
C SER A 95 -31.77 -31.30 -16.80
N ALA A 96 -32.86 -31.04 -17.53
CA ALA A 96 -32.81 -30.37 -18.84
C ALA A 96 -32.76 -28.82 -18.79
N GLY A 97 -33.08 -28.17 -17.65
CA GLY A 97 -33.18 -26.70 -17.56
C GLY A 97 -32.23 -26.00 -16.59
N GLY A 98 -31.24 -26.74 -16.07
CA GLY A 98 -30.25 -26.22 -15.12
C GLY A 98 -30.85 -25.69 -13.81
N GLY A 99 -30.10 -24.82 -13.12
CA GLY A 99 -30.44 -24.37 -11.76
C GLY A 99 -31.77 -23.62 -11.60
N ARG A 100 -32.33 -23.04 -12.67
CA ARG A 100 -33.58 -22.25 -12.63
C ARG A 100 -34.80 -23.12 -12.36
N ARG A 101 -34.93 -24.27 -13.05
CA ARG A 101 -36.05 -25.21 -12.86
C ARG A 101 -36.01 -25.87 -11.47
N ALA A 102 -34.81 -26.16 -10.98
CA ALA A 102 -34.60 -26.64 -9.61
C ALA A 102 -35.07 -25.62 -8.56
N SER A 103 -34.70 -24.34 -8.72
CA SER A 103 -35.18 -23.26 -7.84
C SER A 103 -36.70 -23.10 -7.89
N PHE A 104 -37.31 -23.21 -9.07
CA PHE A 104 -38.77 -23.13 -9.20
C PHE A 104 -39.47 -24.29 -8.46
N LEU A 105 -38.98 -25.52 -8.59
CA LEU A 105 -39.50 -26.66 -7.85
C LEU A 105 -39.40 -26.47 -6.33
N VAL A 106 -38.32 -25.85 -5.85
CA VAL A 106 -38.15 -25.47 -4.44
C VAL A 106 -39.20 -24.43 -4.01
N THR A 107 -39.46 -23.40 -4.82
CA THR A 107 -40.48 -22.38 -4.49
C THR A 107 -41.90 -22.94 -4.37
N LYS A 108 -42.18 -24.07 -5.04
CA LYS A 108 -43.46 -24.79 -4.97
C LYS A 108 -43.52 -25.85 -3.85
N GLY A 109 -42.54 -25.87 -2.94
CA GLY A 109 -42.55 -26.78 -1.78
C GLY A 109 -41.99 -28.18 -2.05
N GLY A 110 -41.46 -28.45 -3.26
CA GLY A 110 -41.02 -29.79 -3.66
C GLY A 110 -39.96 -30.42 -2.74
N SER A 111 -39.10 -29.62 -2.11
CA SER A 111 -38.11 -30.14 -1.16
C SER A 111 -38.73 -30.72 0.11
N GLN A 112 -39.83 -30.16 0.61
CA GLN A 112 -40.51 -30.67 1.81
C GLN A 112 -41.28 -31.96 1.48
N ILE A 113 -42.01 -31.99 0.36
CA ILE A 113 -42.78 -33.16 -0.09
C ILE A 113 -41.85 -34.35 -0.33
N LEU A 114 -40.72 -34.14 -1.01
CA LEU A 114 -39.76 -35.23 -1.30
C LEU A 114 -39.05 -35.75 -0.04
N LEU A 115 -38.79 -34.90 0.96
CA LEU A 115 -38.23 -35.35 2.25
C LEU A 115 -39.25 -36.16 3.06
N GLN A 116 -40.53 -35.78 3.02
CA GLN A 116 -41.60 -36.55 3.64
C GLN A 116 -41.82 -37.90 2.93
N LEU A 117 -41.76 -37.92 1.60
CA LEU A 117 -41.84 -39.14 0.80
C LEU A 117 -40.68 -40.09 1.13
N LEU A 118 -39.46 -39.57 1.28
CA LEU A 118 -38.29 -40.35 1.71
C LEU A 118 -38.52 -41.01 3.08
N MET A 119 -39.09 -40.27 4.04
CA MET A 119 -39.45 -40.79 5.35
C MET A 119 -40.48 -41.90 5.28
N ASN A 120 -41.54 -41.73 4.48
CA ASN A 120 -42.59 -42.72 4.35
C ASN A 120 -42.06 -43.99 3.67
N ALA A 121 -41.34 -43.85 2.56
CA ALA A 121 -40.72 -44.97 1.85
C ALA A 121 -39.73 -45.75 2.73
N SER A 122 -39.03 -45.09 3.65
CA SER A 122 -38.08 -45.74 4.55
C SER A 122 -38.70 -46.70 5.58
N LYS A 123 -40.02 -46.60 5.81
CA LYS A 123 -40.76 -47.45 6.76
C LYS A 123 -41.29 -48.73 6.11
N GLU A 124 -41.26 -48.82 4.78
CA GLU A 124 -41.71 -49.99 4.03
C GLU A 124 -40.61 -51.07 4.01
N SER A 125 -41.01 -52.34 4.17
CA SER A 125 -40.11 -53.49 4.16
C SER A 125 -40.67 -54.58 3.24
N PRO A 126 -39.97 -54.97 2.15
CA PRO A 126 -38.64 -54.52 1.72
C PRO A 126 -38.62 -53.13 1.08
N LEU A 127 -37.49 -52.43 1.20
CA LEU A 127 -37.28 -51.12 0.58
C LEU A 127 -37.25 -51.24 -0.96
N ASN A 128 -37.99 -50.38 -1.65
CA ASN A 128 -37.95 -50.32 -3.11
C ASN A 128 -36.71 -49.54 -3.60
N GLU A 129 -35.73 -50.23 -4.18
CA GLU A 129 -34.46 -49.62 -4.60
C GLU A 129 -34.63 -48.51 -5.65
N GLU A 130 -35.52 -48.72 -6.64
CA GLU A 130 -35.75 -47.75 -7.73
C GLU A 130 -36.35 -46.44 -7.17
N LEU A 131 -37.30 -46.56 -6.25
CA LEU A 131 -37.90 -45.44 -5.56
C LEU A 131 -36.85 -44.64 -4.78
N MET A 132 -35.97 -45.32 -4.04
CA MET A 132 -34.91 -44.67 -3.27
C MET A 132 -33.90 -43.96 -4.17
N VAL A 133 -33.49 -44.56 -5.30
CA VAL A 133 -32.58 -43.94 -6.28
C VAL A 133 -33.16 -42.63 -6.81
N GLN A 134 -34.44 -42.63 -7.22
CA GLN A 134 -35.06 -41.46 -7.81
C GLN A 134 -35.27 -40.33 -6.80
N ILE A 135 -35.76 -40.64 -5.59
CA ILE A 135 -35.93 -39.65 -4.52
C ILE A 135 -34.60 -38.97 -4.18
N HIS A 136 -33.53 -39.74 -3.94
CA HIS A 136 -32.22 -39.19 -3.60
C HIS A 136 -31.61 -38.36 -4.75
N SER A 137 -31.79 -38.80 -6.01
CA SER A 137 -31.30 -38.08 -7.19
C SER A 137 -31.94 -36.68 -7.33
N ILE A 138 -33.26 -36.57 -7.11
CA ILE A 138 -33.95 -35.28 -7.17
C ILE A 138 -33.53 -34.41 -5.99
N LEU A 139 -33.55 -34.94 -4.77
CA LEU A 139 -33.16 -34.22 -3.56
C LEU A 139 -31.73 -33.66 -3.65
N ALA A 140 -30.79 -34.42 -4.21
CA ALA A 140 -29.41 -33.98 -4.42
C ALA A 140 -29.29 -32.81 -5.42
N LYS A 141 -30.19 -32.73 -6.41
CA LYS A 141 -30.22 -31.65 -7.40
C LYS A 141 -30.89 -30.38 -6.89
N ILE A 142 -31.98 -30.50 -6.13
CA ILE A 142 -32.76 -29.35 -5.64
C ILE A 142 -32.22 -28.79 -4.32
N GLY A 143 -31.61 -29.62 -3.47
CA GLY A 143 -31.17 -29.21 -2.15
C GLY A 143 -30.21 -28.02 -2.14
N PRO A 144 -29.22 -27.90 -3.04
CA PRO A 144 -28.37 -26.70 -3.14
C PRO A 144 -29.11 -25.41 -3.50
N LYS A 145 -30.36 -25.50 -3.98
CA LYS A 145 -31.21 -24.35 -4.34
C LYS A 145 -32.19 -23.94 -3.23
N ASP A 146 -32.27 -24.71 -2.15
CA ASP A 146 -33.11 -24.43 -0.99
C ASP A 146 -32.24 -24.03 0.21
N LYS A 147 -32.25 -22.74 0.57
CA LYS A 147 -31.48 -22.20 1.71
C LYS A 147 -31.84 -22.87 3.04
N LYS A 148 -33.06 -23.40 3.18
CA LYS A 148 -33.56 -24.07 4.40
C LYS A 148 -33.46 -25.60 4.32
N PHE A 149 -32.89 -26.16 3.25
CA PHE A 149 -32.85 -27.60 3.01
C PHE A 149 -32.24 -28.39 4.16
N GLY A 150 -31.10 -27.92 4.68
CA GLY A 150 -30.40 -28.61 5.76
C GLY A 150 -31.25 -28.73 7.03
N VAL A 151 -32.03 -27.70 7.35
CA VAL A 151 -32.94 -27.70 8.51
C VAL A 151 -34.12 -28.64 8.26
N LYS A 152 -34.76 -28.55 7.09
CA LYS A 152 -35.86 -29.44 6.69
C LYS A 152 -35.43 -30.91 6.76
N ALA A 153 -34.28 -31.26 6.19
CA ALA A 153 -33.79 -32.63 6.19
C ALA A 153 -33.55 -33.18 7.60
N ARG A 154 -33.12 -32.34 8.55
CA ARG A 154 -32.92 -32.73 9.95
C ARG A 154 -34.24 -32.97 10.68
N ILE A 155 -35.19 -32.05 10.55
CA ILE A 155 -36.51 -32.15 11.19
C ILE A 155 -37.23 -33.40 10.72
N ASN A 156 -37.17 -33.67 9.41
CA ASN A 156 -37.75 -34.86 8.82
C ASN A 156 -36.87 -36.12 9.00
N GLY A 157 -35.83 -36.16 9.85
CA GLY A 157 -35.05 -37.39 10.09
C GLY A 157 -34.27 -37.99 8.91
N ALA A 158 -34.24 -37.32 7.75
CA ALA A 158 -33.77 -37.86 6.47
C ALA A 158 -32.25 -38.18 6.43
N LEU A 159 -31.47 -37.51 7.29
CA LEU A 159 -30.02 -37.71 7.39
C LEU A 159 -29.67 -39.18 7.75
N ASN A 160 -30.35 -39.73 8.75
CA ASN A 160 -30.07 -41.09 9.25
C ASN A 160 -30.54 -42.16 8.27
N ILE A 161 -31.66 -41.92 7.58
CA ILE A 161 -32.15 -42.82 6.52
C ILE A 161 -31.12 -42.93 5.41
N THR A 162 -30.69 -41.78 4.88
CA THR A 162 -29.69 -41.74 3.79
C THR A 162 -28.40 -42.43 4.22
N LEU A 163 -27.95 -42.20 5.46
CA LEU A 163 -26.75 -42.85 6.00
C LEU A 163 -26.88 -44.37 6.12
N ASN A 164 -28.00 -44.86 6.66
CA ASN A 164 -28.21 -46.29 6.86
C ASN A 164 -28.30 -47.05 5.54
N LEU A 165 -28.92 -46.46 4.52
CA LEU A 165 -28.95 -47.02 3.16
C LEU A 165 -27.55 -47.24 2.60
N VAL A 166 -26.66 -46.25 2.77
CA VAL A 166 -25.26 -46.39 2.32
C VAL A 166 -24.53 -47.47 3.12
N LYS A 167 -24.72 -47.53 4.45
CA LYS A 167 -24.07 -48.53 5.31
C LYS A 167 -24.46 -49.97 4.94
N GLN A 168 -25.73 -50.20 4.60
CA GLN A 168 -26.25 -51.54 4.32
C GLN A 168 -25.99 -52.01 2.87
N ASN A 169 -25.77 -51.07 1.94
CA ASN A 169 -25.76 -51.37 0.50
C ASN A 169 -24.45 -50.96 -0.19
N LEU A 170 -23.29 -51.07 0.47
CA LEU A 170 -22.00 -50.60 -0.05
C LEU A 170 -21.63 -51.15 -1.44
N GLN A 171 -22.09 -52.36 -1.78
CA GLN A 171 -21.84 -53.01 -3.08
C GLN A 171 -22.81 -52.54 -4.18
N ASN A 172 -23.95 -51.92 -3.83
CA ASN A 172 -24.95 -51.43 -4.77
C ASN A 172 -24.64 -49.98 -5.19
N HIS A 173 -23.73 -49.82 -6.15
CA HIS A 173 -23.26 -48.49 -6.57
C HIS A 173 -24.37 -47.61 -7.16
N ARG A 174 -25.42 -48.21 -7.76
CA ARG A 174 -26.56 -47.49 -8.34
C ARG A 174 -27.35 -46.75 -7.25
N LEU A 175 -27.54 -47.39 -6.10
CA LEU A 175 -28.19 -46.80 -4.93
C LEU A 175 -27.27 -45.86 -4.15
N VAL A 176 -26.00 -46.23 -3.95
CA VAL A 176 -25.08 -45.45 -3.12
C VAL A 176 -24.74 -44.10 -3.75
N LEU A 177 -24.58 -44.02 -5.08
CA LEU A 177 -24.17 -42.79 -5.76
C LEU A 177 -25.08 -41.57 -5.45
N PRO A 178 -26.41 -41.62 -5.67
CA PRO A 178 -27.29 -40.50 -5.34
C PRO A 178 -27.37 -40.24 -3.83
N CYS A 179 -27.22 -41.27 -2.99
CA CYS A 179 -27.17 -41.09 -1.53
C CYS A 179 -25.93 -40.27 -1.10
N LEU A 180 -24.75 -40.54 -1.66
CA LEU A 180 -23.55 -39.75 -1.39
C LEU A 180 -23.69 -38.29 -1.87
N GLN A 181 -24.27 -38.09 -3.06
CA GLN A 181 -24.56 -36.74 -3.56
C GLN A 181 -25.46 -35.97 -2.59
N LEU A 182 -26.47 -36.62 -2.02
CA LEU A 182 -27.36 -36.01 -1.03
C LEU A 182 -26.67 -35.75 0.32
N LEU A 183 -25.84 -36.69 0.81
CA LEU A 183 -25.02 -36.48 2.02
C LEU A 183 -24.09 -35.28 1.88
N ARG A 184 -23.51 -35.05 0.70
CA ARG A 184 -22.72 -33.85 0.40
C ARG A 184 -23.55 -32.57 0.56
N VAL A 185 -24.79 -32.56 0.05
CA VAL A 185 -25.71 -31.42 0.17
C VAL A 185 -26.11 -31.18 1.63
N TYR A 186 -26.40 -32.24 2.39
CA TYR A 186 -26.66 -32.11 3.83
C TYR A 186 -25.49 -31.49 4.58
N SER A 187 -24.26 -31.86 4.19
CA SER A 187 -23.02 -31.37 4.80
C SER A 187 -22.71 -29.89 4.53
N ALA A 188 -23.43 -29.24 3.61
CA ALA A 188 -23.32 -27.80 3.40
C ALA A 188 -23.81 -26.99 4.62
N ASN A 189 -24.68 -27.58 5.46
CA ASN A 189 -25.06 -27.01 6.74
C ASN A 189 -24.09 -27.50 7.84
N SER A 190 -23.47 -26.57 8.57
CA SER A 190 -22.44 -26.87 9.59
C SER A 190 -22.92 -27.85 10.67
N VAL A 191 -24.13 -27.67 11.19
CA VAL A 191 -24.71 -28.52 12.24
C VAL A 191 -25.00 -29.94 11.71
N ASN A 192 -25.51 -30.05 10.47
CA ASN A 192 -25.69 -31.36 9.83
C ASN A 192 -24.36 -32.05 9.59
N SER A 193 -23.34 -31.33 9.12
CA SER A 193 -22.00 -31.87 8.90
C SER A 193 -21.43 -32.47 10.19
N VAL A 194 -21.53 -31.76 11.32
CA VAL A 194 -21.10 -32.26 12.64
C VAL A 194 -21.89 -33.51 13.05
N SER A 195 -23.21 -33.50 12.89
CA SER A 195 -24.08 -34.64 13.23
C SER A 195 -23.75 -35.89 12.39
N LEU A 196 -23.62 -35.73 11.07
CA LEU A 196 -23.24 -36.80 10.15
C LEU A 196 -21.87 -37.40 10.52
N GLY A 197 -20.91 -36.54 10.88
CA GLY A 197 -19.62 -36.98 11.37
C GLY A 197 -19.70 -37.80 12.66
N LYS A 198 -20.51 -37.38 13.64
CA LYS A 198 -20.74 -38.16 14.88
C LYS A 198 -21.34 -39.55 14.60
N ASN A 199 -22.16 -39.67 13.55
CA ASN A 199 -22.79 -40.92 13.14
C ASN A 199 -21.91 -41.83 12.24
N GLY A 200 -20.61 -41.50 12.10
CA GLY A 200 -19.62 -42.35 11.45
C GLY A 200 -19.52 -42.18 9.92
N VAL A 201 -20.02 -41.07 9.36
CA VAL A 201 -19.98 -40.84 7.90
C VAL A 201 -18.54 -40.62 7.41
N VAL A 202 -17.66 -40.02 8.23
CA VAL A 202 -16.24 -39.81 7.87
C VAL A 202 -15.56 -41.17 7.67
N GLU A 203 -15.68 -42.07 8.64
CA GLU A 203 -15.15 -43.43 8.58
C GLU A 203 -15.74 -44.22 7.41
N LEU A 204 -17.04 -44.04 7.14
CA LEU A 204 -17.72 -44.65 5.99
C LEU A 204 -17.15 -44.18 4.65
N MET A 205 -16.78 -42.91 4.51
CA MET A 205 -16.14 -42.42 3.29
C MET A 205 -14.79 -43.12 3.06
N PHE A 206 -13.98 -43.31 4.11
CA PHE A 206 -12.73 -44.05 4.01
C PHE A 206 -12.93 -45.55 3.69
N LYS A 207 -14.04 -46.17 4.11
CA LYS A 207 -14.41 -47.53 3.70
C LYS A 207 -14.77 -47.63 2.21
N ILE A 208 -15.37 -46.59 1.63
CA ILE A 208 -15.72 -46.53 0.20
C ILE A 208 -14.48 -46.20 -0.66
N ILE A 209 -13.62 -45.32 -0.16
CA ILE A 209 -12.41 -44.86 -0.87
C ILE A 209 -11.25 -45.87 -0.75
N GLY A 210 -11.14 -46.56 0.39
CA GLY A 210 -10.03 -47.45 0.74
C GLY A 210 -9.75 -48.64 -0.20
N PRO A 211 -10.74 -49.29 -0.84
CA PRO A 211 -10.50 -50.41 -1.76
C PRO A 211 -9.81 -50.07 -3.09
N PHE A 212 -9.37 -48.81 -3.31
CA PHE A 212 -8.59 -48.33 -4.46
C PHE A 212 -8.95 -48.93 -5.82
N SER A 213 -10.23 -48.86 -6.22
CA SER A 213 -10.70 -49.50 -7.45
C SER A 213 -10.88 -48.52 -8.62
N LYS A 214 -10.23 -48.81 -9.76
CA LYS A 214 -10.47 -48.11 -11.04
C LYS A 214 -11.81 -48.47 -11.68
N LYS A 215 -12.50 -49.52 -11.20
CA LYS A 215 -13.76 -50.01 -11.80
C LYS A 215 -14.93 -49.04 -11.59
N ASN A 216 -14.88 -48.18 -10.56
CA ASN A 216 -15.99 -47.27 -10.21
C ASN A 216 -15.51 -45.84 -9.91
N SER A 217 -14.78 -45.23 -10.86
CA SER A 217 -14.22 -43.88 -10.71
C SER A 217 -15.26 -42.79 -10.42
N GLY A 218 -16.48 -42.93 -10.96
CA GLY A 218 -17.58 -42.00 -10.69
C GLY A 218 -18.02 -41.98 -9.22
N LEU A 219 -18.13 -43.16 -8.59
CA LEU A 219 -18.47 -43.29 -7.18
C LEU A 219 -17.36 -42.71 -6.30
N MET A 220 -16.10 -43.02 -6.62
CA MET A 220 -14.92 -42.50 -5.92
C MET A 220 -14.89 -40.98 -5.91
N LYS A 221 -15.11 -40.35 -7.07
CA LYS A 221 -15.15 -38.89 -7.20
C LYS A 221 -16.21 -38.26 -6.28
N VAL A 222 -17.42 -38.81 -6.28
CA VAL A 222 -18.51 -38.29 -5.43
C VAL A 222 -18.22 -38.53 -3.94
N ALA A 223 -17.64 -39.67 -3.57
CA ALA A 223 -17.23 -39.95 -2.21
C ALA A 223 -16.19 -38.94 -1.70
N LEU A 224 -15.18 -38.60 -2.52
CA LEU A 224 -14.18 -37.59 -2.20
C LEU A 224 -14.76 -36.17 -2.10
N ASP A 225 -15.66 -35.78 -3.02
CA ASP A 225 -16.35 -34.50 -2.94
C ASP A 225 -17.21 -34.40 -1.66
N THR A 226 -17.83 -35.51 -1.25
CA THR A 226 -18.63 -35.62 -0.03
C THR A 226 -17.74 -35.52 1.21
N LEU A 227 -16.61 -36.22 1.21
CA LEU A 227 -15.60 -36.17 2.26
C LEU A 227 -15.06 -34.74 2.42
N ALA A 228 -14.66 -34.08 1.34
CA ALA A 228 -14.15 -32.71 1.37
C ALA A 228 -15.17 -31.72 1.96
N ALA A 229 -16.47 -31.89 1.66
CA ALA A 229 -17.55 -31.09 2.24
C ALA A 229 -17.75 -31.35 3.74
N LEU A 230 -17.69 -32.62 4.19
CA LEU A 230 -17.77 -32.99 5.60
C LEU A 230 -16.61 -32.41 6.41
N LEU A 231 -15.40 -32.44 5.84
CA LEU A 231 -14.17 -31.98 6.49
C LEU A 231 -14.06 -30.46 6.61
N LYS A 232 -14.97 -29.68 5.98
CA LYS A 232 -15.05 -28.23 6.24
C LYS A 232 -15.39 -27.92 7.70
N SER A 233 -16.07 -28.84 8.39
CA SER A 233 -16.32 -28.71 9.82
C SER A 233 -15.05 -29.00 10.63
N LYS A 234 -14.62 -28.05 11.49
CA LYS A 234 -13.46 -28.21 12.38
C LYS A 234 -13.53 -29.50 13.22
N THR A 235 -14.72 -29.89 13.68
CA THR A 235 -14.91 -31.12 14.49
C THR A 235 -14.71 -32.40 13.67
N ASN A 236 -15.13 -32.40 12.41
CA ASN A 236 -14.93 -33.55 11.52
C ASN A 236 -13.49 -33.64 11.01
N ALA A 237 -12.86 -32.50 10.72
CA ALA A 237 -11.44 -32.44 10.41
C ALA A 237 -10.60 -33.02 11.55
N ARG A 238 -10.89 -32.62 12.80
CA ARG A 238 -10.24 -33.19 13.99
C ARG A 238 -10.44 -34.70 14.09
N ARG A 239 -11.68 -35.19 13.91
CA ARG A 239 -11.96 -36.63 13.90
C ARG A 239 -11.14 -37.38 12.82
N ALA A 240 -10.97 -36.79 11.64
CA ALA A 240 -10.15 -37.39 10.59
C ALA A 240 -8.66 -37.43 10.95
N VAL A 241 -8.15 -36.38 11.61
CA VAL A 241 -6.78 -36.33 12.13
C VAL A 241 -6.56 -37.41 13.20
N ASP A 242 -7.43 -37.48 14.22
CA ASP A 242 -7.32 -38.42 15.32
C ASP A 242 -7.37 -39.90 14.87
N ARG A 243 -7.98 -40.17 13.70
CA ARG A 243 -8.06 -41.49 13.06
C ARG A 243 -6.89 -41.81 12.12
N GLY A 244 -5.91 -40.91 11.97
CA GLY A 244 -4.75 -41.10 11.09
C GLY A 244 -5.05 -40.97 9.60
N TYR A 245 -6.20 -40.39 9.22
CA TYR A 245 -6.65 -40.37 7.83
C TYR A 245 -5.88 -39.41 6.92
N VAL A 246 -5.09 -38.48 7.48
CA VAL A 246 -4.22 -37.58 6.68
C VAL A 246 -3.17 -38.38 5.90
N GLN A 247 -2.49 -39.32 6.57
CA GLN A 247 -1.53 -40.23 5.94
C GLN A 247 -2.18 -41.10 4.86
N VAL A 248 -3.40 -41.58 5.13
CA VAL A 248 -4.17 -42.37 4.17
C VAL A 248 -4.48 -41.55 2.92
N LEU A 249 -4.98 -40.32 3.05
CA LEU A 249 -5.25 -39.44 1.91
C LEU A 249 -3.99 -39.16 1.07
N LEU A 250 -2.84 -38.92 1.70
CA LEU A 250 -1.57 -38.72 1.00
C LEU A 250 -1.11 -39.96 0.24
N THR A 251 -1.23 -41.14 0.84
CA THR A 251 -0.90 -42.42 0.20
C THR A 251 -1.74 -42.64 -1.05
N ILE A 252 -3.04 -42.41 -0.94
CA ILE A 252 -4.01 -42.53 -2.05
C ILE A 252 -3.67 -41.53 -3.16
N TYR A 253 -3.33 -40.30 -2.79
CA TYR A 253 -2.95 -39.27 -3.74
C TYR A 253 -1.73 -39.67 -4.57
N VAL A 254 -0.67 -40.17 -3.92
CA VAL A 254 0.55 -40.64 -4.58
C VAL A 254 0.26 -41.83 -5.50
N ASP A 255 -0.54 -42.79 -5.05
CA ASP A 255 -0.90 -43.95 -5.86
C ASP A 255 -1.68 -43.55 -7.13
N TRP A 256 -2.63 -42.64 -7.02
CA TRP A 256 -3.33 -42.11 -8.19
C TRP A 256 -2.42 -41.29 -9.10
N HIS A 257 -1.48 -40.53 -8.53
CA HIS A 257 -0.52 -39.75 -9.31
C HIS A 257 0.39 -40.64 -10.16
N ARG A 258 0.94 -41.71 -9.58
CA ARG A 258 1.82 -42.68 -10.27
C ARG A 258 1.14 -43.49 -11.37
N HIS A 259 -0.19 -43.69 -11.28
CA HIS A 259 -0.91 -44.61 -12.16
C HIS A 259 -1.92 -43.92 -13.11
N ASP A 260 -2.09 -42.60 -13.04
CA ASP A 260 -2.97 -41.79 -13.91
C ASP A 260 -2.17 -41.06 -15.01
N ASN A 261 -1.32 -41.80 -15.72
CA ASN A 261 -0.39 -41.28 -16.75
C ASN A 261 -1.09 -40.57 -17.92
N ARG A 262 -2.39 -40.83 -18.14
CA ARG A 262 -3.23 -40.18 -19.17
C ARG A 262 -4.15 -39.09 -18.59
N HIS A 263 -4.02 -38.80 -17.30
CA HIS A 263 -4.77 -37.79 -16.56
C HIS A 263 -6.31 -37.91 -16.65
N ARG A 264 -6.83 -39.10 -16.98
CA ARG A 264 -8.27 -39.36 -17.12
C ARG A 264 -9.00 -39.26 -15.78
N ASN A 265 -8.28 -39.41 -14.68
CA ASN A 265 -8.81 -39.40 -13.32
C ASN A 265 -8.32 -38.18 -12.50
N MET A 266 -7.95 -37.09 -13.16
CA MET A 266 -7.52 -35.83 -12.51
C MET A 266 -8.49 -35.36 -11.41
N LEU A 267 -9.80 -35.55 -11.60
CA LEU A 267 -10.82 -35.13 -10.64
C LEU A 267 -10.77 -35.91 -9.31
N ILE A 268 -10.27 -37.15 -9.32
CA ILE A 268 -10.04 -37.93 -8.10
C ILE A 268 -8.88 -37.32 -7.32
N ARG A 269 -7.74 -37.05 -7.99
CA ARG A 269 -6.59 -36.33 -7.39
C ARG A 269 -7.02 -34.99 -6.80
N LYS A 270 -7.84 -34.22 -7.55
CA LYS A 270 -8.42 -32.96 -7.08
C LYS A 270 -9.28 -33.15 -5.83
N GLY A 271 -10.16 -34.15 -5.79
CA GLY A 271 -11.01 -34.44 -4.62
C GLY A 271 -10.21 -34.80 -3.35
N ILE A 272 -9.10 -35.52 -3.52
CA ILE A 272 -8.18 -35.83 -2.41
C ILE A 272 -7.50 -34.55 -1.90
N LEU A 273 -6.96 -33.73 -2.80
CA LEU A 273 -6.36 -32.44 -2.43
C LEU A 273 -7.38 -31.51 -1.76
N GLN A 274 -8.63 -31.48 -2.21
CA GLN A 274 -9.68 -30.69 -1.53
C GLN A 274 -9.98 -31.22 -0.12
N SER A 275 -9.92 -32.54 0.10
CA SER A 275 -10.04 -33.12 1.45
C SER A 275 -8.88 -32.71 2.35
N LEU A 276 -7.63 -32.75 1.83
CA LEU A 276 -6.44 -32.27 2.54
C LEU A 276 -6.50 -30.76 2.81
N LYS A 277 -6.96 -29.94 1.86
CA LYS A 277 -7.21 -28.50 2.02
C LYS A 277 -8.17 -28.23 3.18
N SER A 278 -9.26 -29.00 3.28
CA SER A 278 -10.23 -28.86 4.38
C SER A 278 -9.63 -29.26 5.73
N VAL A 279 -8.87 -30.36 5.82
CA VAL A 279 -8.27 -30.82 7.08
C VAL A 279 -7.20 -29.86 7.58
N THR A 280 -6.41 -29.29 6.68
CA THR A 280 -5.33 -28.35 7.03
C THR A 280 -5.82 -26.96 7.46
N ASN A 281 -7.15 -26.73 7.47
CA ASN A 281 -7.73 -25.52 8.08
C ASN A 281 -7.55 -25.47 9.61
N ILE A 282 -7.36 -26.61 10.27
CA ILE A 282 -7.09 -26.67 11.72
C ILE A 282 -5.61 -26.93 11.99
N LYS A 283 -5.07 -26.39 13.09
CA LYS A 283 -3.66 -26.58 13.49
C LYS A 283 -3.24 -28.04 13.60
N LEU A 284 -4.06 -28.89 14.23
CA LEU A 284 -3.81 -30.33 14.33
C LEU A 284 -3.71 -31.00 12.95
N GLY A 285 -4.50 -30.55 11.99
CA GLY A 285 -4.47 -31.05 10.61
C GLY A 285 -3.23 -30.63 9.84
N ARG A 286 -2.76 -29.38 10.04
CA ARG A 286 -1.47 -28.92 9.50
C ARG A 286 -0.31 -29.75 10.07
N LYS A 287 -0.27 -29.93 11.39
CA LYS A 287 0.74 -30.75 12.06
C LYS A 287 0.75 -32.19 11.51
N ALA A 288 -0.41 -32.84 11.48
CA ALA A 288 -0.53 -34.20 10.96
C ALA A 288 -0.14 -34.31 9.47
N PHE A 289 -0.37 -33.27 8.67
CA PHE A 289 0.07 -33.22 7.27
C PHE A 289 1.59 -33.10 7.15
N ILE A 290 2.24 -32.27 7.98
CA ILE A 290 3.70 -32.12 8.01
C ILE A 290 4.36 -33.42 8.50
N ASP A 291 3.87 -33.98 9.61
CA ASP A 291 4.38 -35.23 10.20
C ASP A 291 4.26 -36.41 9.20
N ALA A 292 3.24 -36.39 8.35
CA ALA A 292 3.02 -37.35 7.24
C ALA A 292 3.88 -37.09 5.99
N ASN A 293 4.89 -36.20 6.08
CA ASN A 293 5.74 -35.77 4.97
C ASN A 293 4.97 -35.15 3.79
N GLY A 294 3.81 -34.55 4.08
CA GLY A 294 2.90 -33.99 3.08
C GLY A 294 3.53 -32.87 2.25
N MET A 295 4.39 -32.04 2.85
CA MET A 295 5.11 -30.96 2.16
C MET A 295 5.94 -31.50 0.99
N LYS A 296 6.79 -32.52 1.24
CA LYS A 296 7.64 -33.14 0.22
C LYS A 296 6.84 -33.86 -0.85
N ILE A 297 5.78 -34.58 -0.46
CA ILE A 297 4.89 -35.28 -1.40
C ILE A 297 4.22 -34.30 -2.36
N LEU A 298 3.60 -33.24 -1.83
CA LEU A 298 2.92 -32.25 -2.66
C LEU A 298 3.90 -31.44 -3.51
N TYR A 299 5.09 -31.12 -2.99
CA TYR A 299 6.13 -30.45 -3.76
C TYR A 299 6.56 -31.28 -4.97
N ASN A 300 6.99 -32.53 -4.77
CA ASN A 300 7.46 -33.41 -5.84
C ASN A 300 6.38 -33.65 -6.91
N THR A 301 5.16 -33.98 -6.49
CA THR A 301 4.05 -34.19 -7.44
C THR A 301 3.67 -32.91 -8.19
N SER A 302 3.81 -31.74 -7.56
CA SER A 302 3.59 -30.45 -8.22
C SER A 302 4.64 -30.16 -9.28
N GLN A 303 5.92 -30.45 -8.99
CA GLN A 303 7.03 -30.29 -9.95
C GLN A 303 6.80 -31.15 -11.20
N GLU A 304 6.41 -32.41 -11.02
CA GLU A 304 6.07 -33.32 -12.13
C GLU A 304 4.87 -32.84 -12.98
N CYS A 305 3.97 -32.04 -12.41
CA CYS A 305 2.80 -31.50 -13.10
C CYS A 305 3.06 -30.15 -13.80
N LEU A 306 4.16 -29.45 -13.53
CA LEU A 306 4.40 -28.07 -14.01
C LEU A 306 4.38 -27.95 -15.53
N ALA A 307 4.84 -28.98 -16.25
CA ALA A 307 4.91 -28.98 -17.70
C ALA A 307 3.53 -29.08 -18.40
N VAL A 308 2.47 -29.42 -17.66
CA VAL A 308 1.15 -29.75 -18.24
C VAL A 308 0.08 -28.79 -17.71
N ARG A 309 -0.25 -27.75 -18.50
CA ARG A 309 -1.23 -26.69 -18.11
C ARG A 309 -2.59 -27.23 -17.65
N THR A 310 -3.08 -28.34 -18.20
CA THR A 310 -4.36 -28.93 -17.77
C THR A 310 -4.35 -29.41 -16.31
N LEU A 311 -3.17 -29.58 -15.70
CA LEU A 311 -2.98 -29.99 -14.31
C LEU A 311 -2.79 -28.82 -13.34
N ASP A 312 -2.79 -27.58 -13.81
CA ASP A 312 -2.67 -26.39 -12.95
C ASP A 312 -3.64 -26.36 -11.76
N PRO A 313 -4.92 -26.83 -11.87
CA PRO A 313 -5.79 -26.90 -10.71
C PRO A 313 -5.25 -27.78 -9.56
N LEU A 314 -4.49 -28.84 -9.87
CA LEU A 314 -3.85 -29.69 -8.86
C LEU A 314 -2.68 -28.97 -8.21
N VAL A 315 -1.83 -28.32 -9.01
CA VAL A 315 -0.68 -27.59 -8.48
C VAL A 315 -1.13 -26.39 -7.63
N ASN A 316 -2.13 -25.63 -8.08
CA ASN A 316 -2.66 -24.50 -7.33
C ASN A 316 -3.23 -24.94 -5.97
N THR A 317 -3.98 -26.05 -5.94
CA THR A 317 -4.49 -26.59 -4.67
C THR A 317 -3.35 -27.08 -3.78
N SER A 318 -2.34 -27.73 -4.35
CA SER A 318 -1.17 -28.23 -3.62
C SER A 318 -0.34 -27.08 -3.03
N SER A 319 -0.05 -26.04 -3.82
CA SER A 319 0.63 -24.84 -3.36
C SER A 319 -0.13 -24.14 -2.23
N LEU A 320 -1.46 -24.07 -2.31
CA LEU A 320 -2.28 -23.50 -1.24
C LEU A 320 -2.17 -24.30 0.07
N ILE A 321 -2.20 -25.64 -0.01
CA ILE A 321 -2.01 -26.50 1.16
C ILE A 321 -0.60 -26.33 1.74
N MET A 322 0.42 -26.35 0.89
CA MET A 322 1.82 -26.20 1.32
C MET A 322 2.07 -24.84 1.97
N ARG A 323 1.56 -23.73 1.41
CA ARG A 323 1.65 -22.39 2.02
C ARG A 323 0.98 -22.37 3.39
N LYS A 324 -0.23 -22.92 3.48
CA LYS A 324 -0.98 -22.98 4.75
C LYS A 324 -0.28 -23.82 5.81
N CYS A 325 0.39 -24.90 5.40
CA CYS A 325 1.12 -25.79 6.29
C CYS A 325 2.59 -25.37 6.48
N PHE A 326 3.03 -24.29 5.86
CA PHE A 326 4.40 -23.80 6.05
C PHE A 326 4.56 -23.34 7.50
N PRO A 327 5.63 -23.75 8.21
CA PRO A 327 5.85 -23.34 9.59
C PRO A 327 5.94 -21.81 9.72
N LYS A 328 5.11 -21.24 10.60
CA LYS A 328 5.14 -19.82 10.94
C LYS A 328 6.36 -19.54 11.82
N ASN A 329 7.21 -18.61 11.40
CA ASN A 329 8.43 -18.21 12.11
C ASN A 329 8.34 -16.76 12.59
N ARG A 330 9.16 -16.40 13.58
CA ARG A 330 9.43 -14.99 13.94
C ARG A 330 10.49 -14.43 12.99
N LEU A 331 10.53 -13.11 12.84
CA LEU A 331 11.69 -12.49 12.18
C LEU A 331 12.97 -12.82 12.98
N PRO A 332 14.12 -13.02 12.30
CA PRO A 332 15.39 -13.35 12.95
C PRO A 332 16.05 -12.09 13.55
N LEU A 333 15.29 -11.42 14.41
CA LEU A 333 15.67 -10.22 15.16
C LEU A 333 15.56 -10.48 16.67
N PRO A 334 16.41 -9.84 17.49
CA PRO A 334 16.26 -9.91 18.94
C PRO A 334 14.97 -9.24 19.42
N THR A 335 14.53 -8.18 18.73
CA THR A 335 13.30 -7.43 18.98
C THR A 335 12.76 -6.83 17.69
N ILE A 336 11.44 -6.61 17.64
CA ILE A 336 10.77 -5.90 16.54
C ILE A 336 10.80 -4.38 16.70
N LYS A 337 11.23 -3.86 17.86
CA LYS A 337 11.48 -2.42 18.04
C LYS A 337 12.64 -1.98 17.16
N SER A 338 12.66 -0.70 16.80
CA SER A 338 13.75 -0.10 16.03
C SER A 338 15.10 -0.34 16.71
N SER A 339 16.15 -0.53 15.92
CA SER A 339 17.53 -0.66 16.42
C SER A 339 18.02 0.64 17.05
N PHE A 340 17.37 1.76 16.74
CA PHE A 340 17.64 3.07 17.27
C PHE A 340 16.50 3.52 18.18
N HIS A 341 16.87 4.17 19.28
CA HIS A 341 15.93 4.72 20.27
C HIS A 341 16.20 6.20 20.45
N PHE A 342 15.16 7.00 20.51
CA PHE A 342 15.25 8.42 20.83
C PHE A 342 14.51 8.72 22.13
N GLN A 343 15.16 9.38 23.07
CA GLN A 343 14.51 9.71 24.34
C GLN A 343 13.57 10.90 24.17
N LEU A 344 12.27 10.67 24.35
CA LEU A 344 11.27 11.74 24.21
C LEU A 344 11.32 12.72 25.39
N PRO A 345 11.07 14.02 25.13
CA PRO A 345 10.98 15.03 26.18
C PRO A 345 9.78 14.77 27.11
N VAL A 346 8.67 14.27 26.55
CA VAL A 346 7.46 13.87 27.27
C VAL A 346 6.99 12.54 26.71
N ILE A 347 6.70 11.56 27.57
CA ILE A 347 6.12 10.29 27.12
C ILE A 347 4.61 10.47 26.93
N PRO A 348 4.03 10.13 25.77
CA PRO A 348 2.58 10.16 25.57
C PRO A 348 1.84 9.34 26.63
N VAL A 349 0.67 9.81 27.08
CA VAL A 349 -0.13 9.14 28.12
C VAL A 349 -0.82 7.88 27.58
N THR A 350 -1.19 7.89 26.30
CA THR A 350 -1.93 6.81 25.62
C THR A 350 -1.41 6.60 24.20
N GLY A 351 -1.87 5.53 23.55
CA GLY A 351 -1.51 5.21 22.17
C GLY A 351 -0.36 4.21 22.01
N PRO A 352 0.02 3.86 20.78
CA PRO A 352 1.03 2.83 20.49
C PRO A 352 2.39 3.14 21.08
N VAL A 353 2.81 4.41 21.06
CA VAL A 353 4.10 4.85 21.61
C VAL A 353 4.14 4.65 23.13
N ALA A 354 3.09 5.07 23.86
CA ALA A 354 2.99 4.87 25.30
C ALA A 354 3.09 3.39 25.71
N GLN A 355 2.45 2.51 24.92
CA GLN A 355 2.55 1.06 25.10
C GLN A 355 3.98 0.56 24.88
N LEU A 356 4.66 1.04 23.83
CA LEU A 356 6.04 0.65 23.50
C LEU A 356 7.04 1.02 24.60
N TYR A 357 6.88 2.19 25.23
CA TYR A 357 7.69 2.65 26.38
C TYR A 357 7.39 1.88 27.67
N SER A 358 6.19 1.33 27.81
CA SER A 358 5.78 0.56 28.99
C SER A 358 6.14 -0.93 28.92
N LEU A 359 6.48 -1.43 27.73
CA LEU A 359 6.83 -2.83 27.51
C LEU A 359 8.26 -3.13 28.00
N PRO A 360 8.46 -4.18 28.82
CA PRO A 360 9.80 -4.58 29.26
C PRO A 360 10.71 -4.95 28.07
N PRO A 361 12.04 -4.89 28.21
CA PRO A 361 12.99 -5.10 27.10
C PRO A 361 13.03 -6.52 26.50
N GLU A 362 12.25 -7.46 27.02
CA GLU A 362 12.31 -8.88 26.64
C GLU A 362 11.36 -9.21 25.46
N VAL A 363 11.73 -10.26 24.71
CA VAL A 363 11.22 -10.72 23.41
C VAL A 363 9.77 -10.32 23.09
N ASP A 364 9.63 -9.20 22.38
CA ASP A 364 8.36 -8.51 22.10
C ASP A 364 7.46 -9.21 21.05
N ASP A 365 8.00 -10.13 20.25
CA ASP A 365 7.26 -10.75 19.14
C ASP A 365 6.90 -12.21 19.45
N VAL A 366 5.75 -12.44 20.10
CA VAL A 366 5.22 -13.79 20.29
C VAL A 366 4.50 -14.25 19.03
N VAL A 367 4.85 -15.43 18.49
CA VAL A 367 4.09 -16.05 17.39
C VAL A 367 2.65 -16.23 17.86
N ASP A 368 1.71 -15.65 17.14
CA ASP A 368 0.30 -15.87 17.42
C ASP A 368 -0.09 -17.31 17.04
N GLU A 369 -0.26 -18.13 18.07
CA GLU A 369 -0.56 -19.56 17.98
C GLU A 369 -2.06 -19.86 17.81
N SER A 370 -2.90 -18.83 17.70
CA SER A 370 -4.36 -18.97 17.53
C SER A 370 -4.72 -19.68 16.21
N ASP A 371 -5.84 -20.40 16.24
CA ASP A 371 -6.36 -21.16 15.08
C ASP A 371 -6.97 -20.24 14.00
N ASP A 372 -6.90 -18.92 14.20
CA ASP A 372 -7.47 -17.86 13.38
C ASP A 372 -6.50 -17.54 12.24
N ASN A 373 -6.31 -18.51 11.34
CA ASN A 373 -5.85 -18.19 10.00
C ASN A 373 -7.04 -17.58 9.25
N ASP A 374 -7.07 -16.26 9.14
CA ASP A 374 -7.89 -15.53 8.17
C ASP A 374 -7.40 -15.76 6.73
N ASP A 375 -7.17 -17.03 6.35
CA ASP A 375 -6.91 -17.42 4.95
C ASP A 375 -8.20 -17.37 4.09
N ILE A 376 -9.27 -16.72 4.60
CA ILE A 376 -10.50 -16.45 3.84
C ILE A 376 -10.21 -15.40 2.74
N ASP A 377 -9.16 -14.58 2.90
CA ASP A 377 -8.82 -13.50 1.97
C ASP A 377 -8.31 -13.96 0.61
N LEU A 378 -7.88 -15.22 0.47
CA LEU A 378 -7.41 -15.74 -0.83
C LEU A 378 -8.56 -15.96 -1.85
N GLU A 379 -9.82 -15.90 -1.41
CA GLU A 379 -10.98 -15.93 -2.33
C GLU A 379 -11.61 -14.54 -2.52
N ALA A 380 -11.11 -13.49 -1.84
CA ALA A 380 -11.57 -12.10 -1.90
C ALA A 380 -10.49 -11.12 -2.40
N GLU A 381 -9.50 -11.58 -3.16
CA GLU A 381 -8.44 -10.71 -3.75
C GLU A 381 -8.96 -9.71 -4.82
N ASN A 382 -10.27 -9.63 -5.05
CA ASN A 382 -10.91 -8.56 -5.79
C ASN A 382 -11.94 -7.89 -4.87
N GLU A 383 -11.77 -6.59 -4.64
CA GLU A 383 -12.65 -5.67 -3.91
C GLU A 383 -12.31 -5.46 -2.43
N THR A 384 -11.38 -4.52 -2.14
CA THR A 384 -11.67 -3.26 -1.44
C THR A 384 -10.39 -2.40 -1.30
N GLU A 385 -10.53 -1.09 -1.49
CA GLU A 385 -9.43 -0.13 -1.69
C GLU A 385 -8.84 0.50 -0.40
N ASN A 386 -9.31 0.13 0.79
CA ASN A 386 -9.08 0.92 2.01
C ASN A 386 -8.39 0.16 3.16
N GLU A 387 -7.41 -0.70 2.88
CA GLU A 387 -6.71 -1.45 3.96
C GLU A 387 -5.58 -0.68 4.65
N ASP A 388 -5.03 0.38 4.06
CA ASP A 388 -3.84 1.05 4.62
C ASP A 388 -4.10 1.78 5.96
N ASP A 389 -5.37 1.91 6.42
CA ASP A 389 -5.72 2.64 7.66
C ASP A 389 -6.81 1.98 8.54
N LEU A 390 -7.20 0.72 8.28
CA LEU A 390 -8.19 0.02 9.11
C LEU A 390 -7.63 -0.46 10.48
N ASP A 391 -6.34 -0.28 10.74
CA ASP A 391 -5.69 -0.61 12.02
C ASP A 391 -5.81 0.53 13.04
N GLN A 392 -7.04 0.92 13.42
CA GLN A 392 -7.33 1.64 14.67
C GLN A 392 -8.85 1.69 14.93
N ASN A 393 -9.37 0.68 15.65
CA ASN A 393 -10.75 0.67 16.14
C ASN A 393 -10.93 1.67 17.29
N PHE A 394 -11.27 2.92 16.96
CA PHE A 394 -11.85 3.87 17.92
C PHE A 394 -13.37 3.87 17.83
N LYS A 395 -14.01 3.93 19.00
CA LYS A 395 -15.45 3.84 19.22
C LYS A 395 -16.25 4.77 18.28
N ASN A 396 -17.40 4.26 17.85
CA ASN A 396 -18.38 4.93 17.00
C ASN A 396 -18.97 6.19 17.67
N ASP A 397 -18.33 7.33 17.45
CA ASP A 397 -19.04 8.58 17.24
C ASP A 397 -19.21 8.78 15.72
N ASP A 398 -20.45 8.68 15.23
CA ASP A 398 -20.76 8.89 13.81
C ASP A 398 -20.60 10.38 13.47
N ILE A 399 -19.56 10.70 12.68
CA ILE A 399 -19.49 11.94 11.90
C ILE A 399 -20.40 11.81 10.67
N GLU A 400 -20.61 10.59 10.20
CA GLU A 400 -21.37 10.25 8.99
C GLU A 400 -22.86 10.62 9.07
N THR A 401 -23.38 10.85 10.28
CA THR A 401 -24.79 11.22 10.54
C THR A 401 -24.98 12.63 11.11
N ASP A 402 -23.92 13.31 11.55
CA ASP A 402 -24.00 14.66 12.13
C ASP A 402 -23.30 15.70 11.25
N ILE A 403 -24.06 16.29 10.32
CA ILE A 403 -23.62 17.35 9.40
C ILE A 403 -23.00 18.54 10.15
N ASN A 404 -23.37 18.79 11.41
CA ASN A 404 -22.82 19.92 12.16
C ASN A 404 -21.35 19.69 12.56
N LYS A 405 -20.87 18.43 12.63
CA LYS A 405 -19.45 18.11 12.85
C LYS A 405 -18.57 18.32 11.60
N LEU A 406 -19.19 18.35 10.41
CA LEU A 406 -18.51 18.62 9.14
C LEU A 406 -18.48 20.11 8.78
N LYS A 407 -19.29 20.95 9.43
CA LYS A 407 -19.28 22.39 9.19
C LYS A 407 -17.96 22.99 9.70
N PRO A 408 -17.31 23.88 8.93
CA PRO A 408 -16.15 24.62 9.41
C PRO A 408 -16.51 25.39 10.69
N GLN A 409 -15.84 25.06 11.79
CA GLN A 409 -15.89 25.82 13.03
C GLN A 409 -14.67 26.71 13.04
N GLN A 410 -14.85 27.99 12.75
CA GLN A 410 -13.77 28.98 12.77
C GLN A 410 -13.47 29.40 14.21
N GLU A 411 -13.02 28.47 15.03
CA GLU A 411 -12.43 28.78 16.33
C GLU A 411 -10.92 28.63 16.19
N PRO A 412 -10.16 29.74 16.03
CA PRO A 412 -8.72 29.68 16.10
C PRO A 412 -8.38 29.27 17.53
N GLY A 413 -8.09 28.00 17.76
CA GLY A 413 -7.91 27.43 19.10
C GLY A 413 -6.79 28.05 19.96
N ARG A 414 -6.11 29.09 19.48
CA ARG A 414 -5.16 29.96 20.19
C ARG A 414 -5.58 31.41 20.09
N THR A 415 -5.38 32.19 21.14
CA THR A 415 -5.70 33.63 21.16
C THR A 415 -4.75 34.42 20.26
N ILE A 416 -5.14 35.64 19.86
CA ILE A 416 -4.26 36.50 19.06
C ILE A 416 -2.96 36.82 19.84
N GLU A 417 -3.03 36.97 21.15
CA GLU A 417 -1.86 37.20 22.02
C GLU A 417 -0.85 36.04 21.95
N GLU A 418 -1.33 34.79 21.97
CA GLU A 418 -0.49 33.61 21.81
C GLU A 418 0.11 33.53 20.40
N LEU A 419 -0.64 33.98 19.38
CA LEU A 419 -0.22 33.94 17.99
C LEU A 419 0.73 35.08 17.60
N LYS A 420 0.84 36.16 18.39
CA LYS A 420 1.77 37.28 18.13
C LYS A 420 3.22 36.84 17.98
N MET A 421 3.61 35.72 18.58
CA MET A 421 4.95 35.17 18.39
C MET A 421 5.26 34.88 16.92
N TYR A 422 4.27 34.67 16.04
CA TYR A 422 4.49 34.41 14.62
C TYR A 422 4.63 35.68 13.78
N GLU A 423 4.36 36.88 14.33
CA GLU A 423 4.38 38.15 13.60
C GLU A 423 5.73 38.41 12.90
N HIS A 424 6.85 38.07 13.57
CA HIS A 424 8.20 38.23 13.02
C HIS A 424 8.51 37.32 11.81
N LEU A 425 7.64 36.33 11.55
CA LEU A 425 7.71 35.48 10.36
C LEU A 425 6.91 36.06 9.19
N PHE A 426 6.28 37.24 9.34
CA PHE A 426 5.55 37.92 8.26
C PHE A 426 5.99 39.39 8.05
N PRO A 427 7.30 39.68 7.96
CA PRO A 427 7.78 41.04 7.69
C PRO A 427 7.19 41.61 6.40
N GLU A 428 6.85 40.79 5.42
CA GLU A 428 6.19 41.19 4.17
C GLU A 428 4.85 41.94 4.36
N LEU A 429 4.24 41.87 5.55
CA LEU A 429 3.03 42.64 5.87
C LEU A 429 3.32 44.07 6.35
N VAL A 430 4.53 44.33 6.84
CA VAL A 430 4.92 45.59 7.49
C VAL A 430 6.10 46.30 6.81
N ASP A 431 6.91 45.59 6.03
CA ASP A 431 8.12 46.08 5.37
C ASP A 431 7.81 47.28 4.46
N ASP A 432 8.60 48.35 4.60
CA ASP A 432 8.44 49.63 3.90
C ASP A 432 9.46 49.83 2.76
N PHE A 433 10.35 48.87 2.58
CA PHE A 433 11.30 48.77 1.46
C PHE A 433 12.25 49.97 1.31
N GLN A 434 12.40 50.81 2.34
CA GLN A 434 13.25 52.02 2.26
C GLN A 434 14.73 51.70 2.01
N ASP A 435 15.20 50.54 2.49
CA ASP A 435 16.59 50.10 2.36
C ASP A 435 16.88 49.36 1.03
N TYR A 436 15.89 49.24 0.13
CA TYR A 436 16.05 48.55 -1.16
C TYR A 436 16.19 49.56 -2.32
N ASP A 437 17.20 49.34 -3.18
CA ASP A 437 17.40 50.09 -4.42
C ASP A 437 16.36 49.68 -5.50
N LEU A 438 15.10 50.05 -5.29
CA LEU A 438 14.03 49.84 -6.28
C LEU A 438 14.11 50.87 -7.41
N ILE A 439 13.75 50.46 -8.63
CA ILE A 439 13.84 51.32 -9.82
C ILE A 439 12.90 52.52 -9.67
N SER A 440 13.47 53.72 -9.48
CA SER A 440 12.73 54.99 -9.45
C SER A 440 12.37 55.42 -10.88
N LYS A 441 11.32 54.85 -11.47
CA LYS A 441 10.65 55.48 -12.61
C LYS A 441 9.36 56.10 -12.13
N GLU A 442 9.40 57.41 -11.89
CA GLU A 442 8.18 58.20 -11.73
C GLU A 442 7.26 57.95 -12.95
N PRO A 443 5.94 57.73 -12.74
CA PRO A 443 4.99 57.84 -13.84
C PRO A 443 4.93 59.31 -14.24
N LYS A 444 5.49 59.67 -15.40
CA LYS A 444 5.36 61.03 -15.94
C LYS A 444 3.87 61.35 -16.17
N PRO A 445 3.34 62.45 -15.59
CA PRO A 445 2.01 62.91 -15.94
C PRO A 445 2.02 63.47 -17.37
N PHE A 446 1.16 62.93 -18.22
CA PHE A 446 0.83 63.55 -19.50
C PHE A 446 0.16 64.90 -19.22
N VAL A 447 0.84 66.01 -19.54
CA VAL A 447 0.23 67.35 -19.59
C VAL A 447 0.54 67.98 -20.95
N PHE A 448 -0.54 68.40 -21.61
CA PHE A 448 -0.57 69.09 -22.88
C PHE A 448 -0.03 70.53 -22.76
N GLU A 449 0.65 70.99 -23.80
CA GLU A 449 1.36 72.28 -23.89
C GLU A 449 0.48 73.52 -23.68
N GLY A 450 1.07 74.57 -23.08
CA GLY A 450 0.50 75.92 -23.02
C GLY A 450 1.47 76.96 -22.49
N LYS A 451 2.33 77.49 -23.38
CA LYS A 451 3.33 78.56 -23.24
C LYS A 451 2.95 79.74 -22.30
N VAL A 452 3.94 80.38 -21.68
CA VAL A 452 4.52 81.71 -22.08
C VAL A 452 5.31 82.37 -20.91
N ARG A 453 6.55 82.79 -21.24
CA ARG A 453 7.44 83.84 -20.68
C ARG A 453 8.09 83.66 -19.30
N GLY A 454 9.44 83.70 -19.31
CA GLY A 454 10.30 84.10 -18.18
C GLY A 454 10.32 85.64 -17.98
N PRO A 455 11.38 86.28 -17.44
CA PRO A 455 12.68 85.74 -16.98
C PRO A 455 13.17 86.33 -15.61
N ILE A 456 14.46 86.09 -15.27
CA ILE A 456 15.36 86.85 -14.33
C ILE A 456 15.29 86.41 -12.85
N VAL A 457 16.29 85.74 -12.21
CA VAL A 457 17.73 86.02 -11.87
C VAL A 457 17.92 86.72 -10.49
N VAL A 458 18.37 85.91 -9.49
CA VAL A 458 19.50 86.15 -8.50
C VAL A 458 19.25 87.17 -7.35
N PRO A 459 19.93 87.16 -6.16
CA PRO A 459 20.51 86.11 -5.29
C PRO A 459 20.42 86.36 -3.74
N THR A 460 20.88 85.37 -2.95
CA THR A 460 21.67 85.41 -1.68
C THR A 460 21.33 86.26 -0.44
N ALA A 461 21.46 85.55 0.70
CA ALA A 461 22.07 85.90 2.00
C ALA A 461 21.25 86.60 3.09
N GLY A 462 21.45 86.12 4.34
CA GLY A 462 21.25 86.91 5.54
C GLY A 462 20.63 86.16 6.72
N GLU A 463 21.47 85.66 7.62
CA GLU A 463 21.14 85.23 8.98
C GLU A 463 20.46 86.35 9.80
N GLU A 464 19.50 85.98 10.65
CA GLU A 464 19.61 85.95 12.11
C GLU A 464 18.32 86.35 12.87
N ALA A 465 18.00 85.51 13.86
CA ALA A 465 17.36 85.79 15.14
C ALA A 465 15.93 86.36 15.25
N SER A 466 15.04 85.42 15.62
CA SER A 466 14.18 85.45 16.82
C SER A 466 12.97 86.39 16.88
N GLY A 467 11.83 85.82 17.30
CA GLY A 467 10.84 86.61 18.02
C GLY A 467 9.40 86.14 17.94
N ASN A 468 9.07 85.15 18.77
CA ASN A 468 7.84 85.08 19.58
C ASN A 468 6.47 84.84 18.89
N SER A 469 5.48 84.24 19.54
CA SER A 469 5.36 83.35 20.70
C SER A 469 3.86 83.26 21.02
N GLY A 470 3.44 82.12 21.54
CA GLY A 470 2.32 82.04 22.47
C GLY A 470 1.30 80.98 22.07
N ASN A 471 0.87 80.07 22.94
CA ASN A 471 1.01 80.02 24.39
C ASN A 471 0.31 78.72 24.86
N LEU A 472 0.91 77.84 25.69
CA LEU A 472 0.66 77.59 27.13
C LEU A 472 0.77 76.04 27.29
N ARG A 473 1.28 75.38 28.34
CA ARG A 473 1.65 75.73 29.72
C ARG A 473 2.54 74.62 30.33
N LYS A 474 3.55 75.06 31.10
CA LYS A 474 4.35 74.46 32.22
C LYS A 474 3.87 73.14 32.88
N GLY A 475 4.73 72.29 33.47
CA GLY A 475 6.20 72.38 33.65
C GLY A 475 6.79 71.39 34.70
N VAL A 476 8.14 71.40 34.78
CA VAL A 476 9.07 71.20 35.94
C VAL A 476 9.11 69.80 36.61
N VAL A 477 10.14 68.93 36.50
CA VAL A 477 11.58 68.94 36.94
C VAL A 477 11.69 68.83 38.49
N MET A 478 12.46 67.98 39.21
CA MET A 478 13.85 67.47 39.07
C MET A 478 14.15 66.28 40.04
N LYS A 479 15.19 65.53 39.65
CA LYS A 479 16.13 64.58 40.28
C LYS A 479 16.32 64.42 41.83
N ALA A 480 16.58 63.15 42.16
CA ALA A 480 17.74 62.54 42.88
C ALA A 480 17.76 62.25 44.40
N ASN A 481 17.97 60.96 44.69
CA ASN A 481 18.82 60.27 45.68
C ASN A 481 18.64 60.43 47.22
N VAL A 482 18.88 59.27 47.86
CA VAL A 482 19.39 58.98 49.23
C VAL A 482 18.36 58.41 50.24
N SER A 483 18.64 57.17 50.68
CA SER A 483 18.10 56.40 51.83
C SER A 483 18.56 56.98 53.18
N PRO A 484 17.93 56.76 54.38
CA PRO A 484 18.02 55.45 55.09
C PRO A 484 16.92 55.09 56.15
N LYS A 485 16.89 53.79 56.51
CA LYS A 485 16.67 53.09 57.81
C LYS A 485 15.42 53.28 58.73
N GLY A 486 14.98 52.13 59.28
CA GLY A 486 14.37 51.92 60.61
C GLY A 486 13.10 51.03 60.57
N GLU A 487 13.20 49.68 60.77
CA GLU A 487 12.92 48.92 62.03
C GLU A 487 11.40 48.75 62.31
N GLU A 488 10.82 47.61 62.75
CA GLU A 488 11.27 46.42 63.48
C GLU A 488 10.12 45.35 63.55
N GLY A 489 10.43 44.13 64.02
CA GLY A 489 9.47 43.11 64.51
C GLY A 489 9.53 41.72 63.85
N ASP A 490 10.50 40.86 64.21
CA ASP A 490 10.40 39.71 65.15
C ASP A 490 9.62 38.48 64.60
N LYS A 491 10.02 37.19 64.65
CA LYS A 491 11.12 36.41 65.25
C LYS A 491 11.18 35.01 64.58
N LYS A 492 12.38 34.42 64.54
CA LYS A 492 12.79 33.02 64.21
C LYS A 492 12.27 31.97 65.26
N PRO A 493 12.45 30.63 65.17
CA PRO A 493 13.57 29.89 64.53
C PRO A 493 13.27 28.50 63.91
N THR A 494 14.37 27.90 63.47
CA THR A 494 14.63 26.58 62.85
C THR A 494 14.67 25.41 63.85
N PHE A 495 14.66 24.18 63.29
CA PHE A 495 15.23 22.88 63.77
C PHE A 495 14.32 21.77 64.36
N MET A 496 14.51 20.57 63.77
CA MET A 496 14.49 19.19 64.32
C MET A 496 13.19 18.50 64.81
N ASP A 497 12.91 17.38 64.12
CA ASP A 497 12.78 16.00 64.64
C ASP A 497 11.44 15.43 65.17
N LEU A 498 11.25 14.17 64.75
CA LEU A 498 10.38 13.05 65.13
C LEU A 498 9.24 13.15 66.19
N GLY A 499 8.11 12.56 65.82
CA GLY A 499 7.10 11.88 66.68
C GLY A 499 5.94 11.37 65.79
N LYS A 500 5.69 10.05 65.59
CA LYS A 500 4.99 9.08 66.48
C LYS A 500 3.71 9.67 67.08
N GLU A 501 2.52 9.07 67.05
CA GLU A 501 2.07 7.67 67.08
C GLU A 501 0.55 7.65 66.79
N ASP A 502 -0.01 6.46 66.51
CA ASP A 502 -1.41 5.98 66.76
C ASP A 502 -1.87 5.06 65.60
N VAL A 503 -1.67 3.74 65.70
CA VAL A 503 -2.50 2.75 66.42
C VAL A 503 -3.94 2.66 65.89
N LYS A 504 -4.22 1.57 65.14
CA LYS A 504 -5.32 0.66 65.49
C LYS A 504 -5.16 -0.71 64.82
N ASP A 505 -5.03 -1.70 65.70
CA ASP A 505 -5.12 -3.14 65.46
C ASP A 505 -6.49 -3.59 64.93
N ASN A 506 -6.49 -4.70 64.19
CA ASN A 506 -7.17 -5.92 64.60
C ASN A 506 -6.72 -7.13 63.75
N ASP A 507 -5.93 -8.03 64.37
CA ASP A 507 -6.26 -9.44 64.68
C ASP A 507 -7.17 -10.22 63.71
N ARG A 508 -7.02 -11.52 63.43
CA ARG A 508 -6.08 -12.58 63.81
C ARG A 508 -6.52 -13.85 63.04
N THR A 509 -5.55 -14.64 62.56
CA THR A 509 -5.40 -16.13 62.59
C THR A 509 -6.65 -17.04 62.46
N LEU A 510 -6.62 -18.18 61.74
CA LEU A 510 -5.89 -19.40 62.12
C LEU A 510 -5.90 -20.49 61.01
N GLN A 511 -4.72 -21.14 60.84
CA GLN A 511 -4.43 -22.60 60.79
C GLN A 511 -4.98 -23.49 59.64
N GLN A 512 -4.31 -24.55 59.17
CA GLN A 512 -3.06 -25.26 59.52
C GLN A 512 -2.75 -26.25 58.38
N GLN A 513 -1.47 -26.49 58.04
CA GLN A 513 -0.83 -27.80 58.30
C GLN A 513 0.65 -27.80 57.87
N LEU A 514 1.45 -28.36 58.79
CA LEU A 514 2.90 -28.58 58.71
C LEU A 514 3.25 -29.80 57.84
N GLY A 515 4.50 -29.80 57.35
CA GLY A 515 5.19 -30.99 56.87
C GLY A 515 6.65 -30.66 56.54
N ASP A 516 7.55 -31.22 57.34
CA ASP A 516 8.94 -30.80 57.59
C ASP A 516 9.98 -31.60 56.76
N GLN A 517 11.23 -31.11 56.77
CA GLN A 517 12.52 -31.80 56.46
C GLN A 517 12.96 -32.03 55.00
N ASN A 518 13.97 -31.25 54.54
CA ASN A 518 15.40 -31.63 54.65
C ASN A 518 16.35 -30.60 54.02
N ARG A 519 17.34 -30.16 54.82
CA ARG A 519 18.80 -30.04 54.58
C ARG A 519 19.29 -29.63 53.17
N THR A 520 20.24 -28.72 52.94
CA THR A 520 21.30 -28.09 53.75
C THR A 520 22.04 -27.11 52.83
N THR A 521 22.49 -25.97 53.40
CA THR A 521 23.77 -25.24 53.14
C THR A 521 24.11 -24.77 51.71
N SER A 522 24.69 -23.59 51.46
CA SER A 522 25.08 -22.43 52.27
C SER A 522 25.78 -21.44 51.33
N SER A 523 25.60 -20.15 51.61
CA SER A 523 26.59 -19.04 51.59
C SER A 523 27.56 -18.89 50.40
N VAL A 524 27.50 -17.81 49.61
CA VAL A 524 27.83 -16.39 49.94
C VAL A 524 29.32 -16.04 49.79
N HIS A 525 29.54 -14.82 49.28
CA HIS A 525 30.75 -13.99 49.16
C HIS A 525 31.51 -14.07 47.82
N GLY A 526 31.90 -12.96 47.19
CA GLY A 526 31.82 -11.55 47.56
C GLY A 526 33.04 -10.79 47.04
N PHE A 527 32.82 -9.51 46.75
CA PHE A 527 33.78 -8.39 46.72
C PHE A 527 34.67 -8.14 45.48
N ASN A 528 34.28 -7.05 44.80
CA ASN A 528 34.99 -5.76 44.65
C ASN A 528 36.34 -5.64 43.90
N ASN A 529 36.29 -4.67 43.00
CA ASN A 529 37.17 -3.51 42.86
C ASN A 529 38.41 -3.55 41.94
N ASP A 530 38.36 -2.58 41.03
CA ASP A 530 39.37 -1.54 40.78
C ASP A 530 40.47 -1.72 39.71
N ILE A 531 40.34 -0.84 38.70
CA ILE A 531 41.32 0.19 38.32
C ILE A 531 42.49 -0.19 37.38
N VAL A 532 42.33 0.28 36.11
CA VAL A 532 43.19 1.23 35.37
C VAL A 532 44.54 0.78 34.77
N LYS A 533 44.70 1.17 33.47
CA LYS A 533 45.93 1.47 32.68
C LYS A 533 46.85 0.27 32.36
N ALA A 534 47.57 0.24 31.25
CA ALA A 534 47.72 1.13 30.10
C ALA A 534 48.35 0.31 28.97
N LEU A 535 48.29 0.89 27.76
CA LEU A 535 49.21 0.73 26.64
C LEU A 535 50.61 0.27 27.06
N ASP A 536 51.26 -0.61 26.27
CA ASP A 536 52.00 -0.15 25.09
C ASP A 536 52.68 -1.33 24.37
N ARG A 537 52.79 -1.17 23.04
CA ARG A 537 54.00 -1.44 22.24
C ARG A 537 54.38 -2.87 21.78
N ILE A 538 54.27 -3.00 20.45
CA ILE A 538 55.38 -3.11 19.48
C ILE A 538 55.91 -4.51 19.14
N THR A 539 55.67 -4.85 17.85
CA THR A 539 56.51 -5.60 16.89
C THR A 539 56.88 -7.05 17.19
N LEU A 540 57.25 -7.90 16.24
CA LEU A 540 57.12 -8.12 14.79
C LEU A 540 57.80 -9.49 14.62
N GLN A 541 57.53 -10.16 13.49
CA GLN A 541 58.44 -11.12 12.85
C GLN A 541 58.70 -12.45 13.57
N ASN A 542 58.19 -13.56 13.01
CA ASN A 542 58.93 -14.25 11.94
C ASN A 542 58.20 -15.51 11.44
N ILE A 543 58.19 -15.60 10.11
CA ILE A 543 57.95 -16.77 9.25
C ILE A 543 59.14 -17.74 9.45
N PRO A 544 58.98 -19.09 9.40
CA PRO A 544 59.18 -19.81 8.14
C PRO A 544 58.34 -21.09 7.90
N SER A 545 57.63 -21.07 6.78
CA SER A 545 57.75 -21.98 5.62
C SER A 545 57.78 -23.52 5.75
N GLN A 546 57.22 -24.14 4.70
CA GLN A 546 57.37 -25.54 4.22
C GLN A 546 56.41 -26.54 4.88
N THR A 547 55.68 -27.42 4.19
CA THR A 547 55.96 -28.16 2.95
C THR A 547 54.66 -28.88 2.49
N ALA A 548 54.46 -29.04 1.19
CA ALA A 548 53.49 -29.98 0.59
C ALA A 548 53.96 -31.45 0.79
N PRO A 549 53.09 -32.47 0.65
CA PRO A 549 52.75 -33.06 -0.67
C PRO A 549 51.25 -33.49 -0.76
N GLY A 550 50.59 -33.82 -1.87
CA GLY A 550 50.96 -34.18 -3.24
C GLY A 550 50.07 -35.36 -3.71
N PHE A 551 49.47 -35.22 -4.91
CA PHE A 551 48.93 -36.27 -5.83
C PHE A 551 47.70 -37.10 -5.39
N THR A 552 46.74 -37.56 -6.21
CA THR A 552 46.56 -37.93 -7.65
C THR A 552 45.03 -37.92 -7.97
N ALA A 553 44.49 -37.31 -9.03
CA ALA A 553 44.42 -37.68 -10.47
C ALA A 553 43.32 -38.70 -10.89
N GLY A 554 42.48 -38.29 -11.87
CA GLY A 554 41.60 -39.13 -12.72
C GLY A 554 40.40 -38.36 -13.31
N MET A 555 40.47 -37.60 -14.42
CA MET A 555 40.32 -37.99 -15.86
C MET A 555 38.97 -38.69 -16.20
N LYS A 556 38.14 -38.34 -17.21
CA LYS A 556 38.32 -37.73 -18.55
C LYS A 556 36.96 -37.36 -19.23
N LYS A 557 36.97 -36.28 -20.06
CA LYS A 557 36.43 -36.08 -21.45
C LYS A 557 34.93 -36.17 -21.77
N ASP A 558 34.38 -35.50 -22.80
CA ASP A 558 34.69 -34.38 -23.73
C ASP A 558 33.41 -34.25 -24.59
N TYR A 559 33.04 -33.05 -25.07
CA TYR A 559 32.67 -32.75 -26.47
C TYR A 559 32.42 -31.24 -26.63
N SER A 560 32.85 -30.70 -27.77
CA SER A 560 33.33 -29.34 -27.97
C SER A 560 32.80 -28.69 -29.26
N LEU A 561 32.56 -27.35 -29.19
CA LEU A 561 32.84 -26.28 -30.19
C LEU A 561 31.99 -26.19 -31.49
N PRO A 562 32.03 -25.06 -32.28
CA PRO A 562 32.93 -23.87 -32.28
C PRO A 562 32.17 -22.49 -32.24
N LEU A 563 32.64 -21.31 -31.79
CA LEU A 563 33.84 -20.45 -31.94
C LEU A 563 34.16 -19.88 -33.35
N THR A 564 34.17 -18.54 -33.48
CA THR A 564 35.17 -17.81 -34.28
C THR A 564 35.45 -16.44 -33.65
N VAL A 565 36.72 -16.07 -33.64
CA VAL A 565 37.40 -15.00 -32.89
C VAL A 565 38.28 -14.20 -33.86
N LEU A 566 38.56 -12.94 -33.56
CA LEU A 566 39.82 -12.23 -33.89
C LEU A 566 40.12 -11.24 -32.74
N THR A 567 41.00 -11.50 -31.76
CA THR A 567 42.49 -11.30 -31.66
C THR A 567 42.98 -9.89 -32.06
N CYS A 568 43.98 -9.22 -31.46
CA CYS A 568 44.87 -9.29 -30.28
C CYS A 568 45.84 -8.07 -30.46
N THR A 569 46.36 -7.34 -29.47
CA THR A 569 47.71 -7.53 -28.87
C THR A 569 48.23 -6.28 -28.11
N LYS A 570 49.11 -6.53 -27.12
CA LYS A 570 50.08 -5.66 -26.39
C LYS A 570 49.54 -4.83 -25.22
N ALA A 571 50.20 -4.64 -24.08
CA ALA A 571 51.24 -5.33 -23.30
C ALA A 571 51.32 -4.61 -21.92
N CYS A 572 51.51 -5.34 -20.83
CA CYS A 572 51.86 -4.83 -19.46
C CYS A 572 53.18 -4.02 -19.46
N PRO A 573 53.49 -3.12 -18.47
CA PRO A 573 53.49 -3.45 -17.03
C PRO A 573 53.20 -2.31 -16.02
N HIS A 574 52.54 -2.62 -14.90
CA HIS A 574 53.10 -2.47 -13.54
C HIS A 574 52.03 -2.75 -12.47
N MET A 575 52.34 -3.72 -11.60
CA MET A 575 51.70 -3.89 -10.30
C MET A 575 52.19 -2.80 -9.35
N ALA A 576 51.27 -2.16 -8.62
CA ALA A 576 51.52 -1.63 -7.29
C ALA A 576 50.28 -1.87 -6.43
N ALA A 577 50.48 -2.58 -5.33
CA ALA A 577 49.50 -2.74 -4.26
C ALA A 577 49.51 -1.50 -3.37
N CYS A 578 48.32 -1.03 -2.98
CA CYS A 578 47.98 -0.30 -1.74
C CYS A 578 46.45 -0.12 -1.80
N GLY A 579 45.64 -0.48 -0.79
CA GLY A 579 45.86 -0.32 0.63
C GLY A 579 44.98 0.84 1.10
N ASN A 580 43.97 0.52 1.91
CA ASN A 580 43.04 1.46 2.54
C ASN A 580 43.77 2.67 3.15
N VAL A 581 43.28 3.88 2.85
CA VAL A 581 43.27 5.15 3.61
C VAL A 581 43.17 6.28 2.57
N LEU A 582 41.98 6.86 2.40
CA LEU A 582 41.77 8.07 1.60
C LEU A 582 40.94 9.08 2.39
N PHE A 583 41.50 9.61 3.48
CA PHE A 583 41.20 10.95 3.95
C PHE A 583 42.42 11.48 4.71
N GLU A 584 43.42 11.95 3.98
CA GLU A 584 44.35 12.94 4.49
C GLU A 584 44.77 13.87 3.35
N GLY A 585 44.68 15.17 3.61
CA GLY A 585 44.55 16.20 2.60
C GLY A 585 45.74 16.33 1.65
N ARG A 586 45.42 16.52 0.37
CA ARG A 586 46.19 17.33 -0.59
C ARG A 586 45.24 17.89 -1.63
N ALA A 587 45.29 19.21 -1.82
CA ALA A 587 44.61 19.91 -2.91
C ALA A 587 45.04 19.29 -4.25
N VAL A 588 44.11 18.61 -4.92
CA VAL A 588 44.26 18.24 -6.32
C VAL A 588 43.70 19.40 -7.13
N GLN A 589 44.60 20.16 -7.74
CA GLN A 589 44.26 21.25 -8.64
C GLN A 589 43.64 20.65 -9.91
N LEU A 590 42.31 20.74 -10.03
CA LEU A 590 41.58 20.27 -11.20
C LEU A 590 41.88 21.20 -12.39
N GLY A 591 42.49 20.66 -13.44
CA GLY A 591 42.66 21.35 -14.71
C GLY A 591 41.31 21.67 -15.35
N LYS A 592 41.24 22.84 -16.01
CA LYS A 592 40.09 23.34 -16.78
C LYS A 592 39.42 22.22 -17.59
N LEU A 593 38.15 21.95 -17.29
CA LEU A 593 37.25 21.18 -18.13
C LEU A 593 36.94 21.99 -19.40
N CYS A 594 37.82 21.89 -20.40
CA CYS A 594 37.57 22.43 -21.73
C CYS A 594 36.80 21.40 -22.54
N CYS A 595 35.49 21.58 -22.66
CA CYS A 595 34.69 20.90 -23.68
C CYS A 595 34.91 21.62 -25.03
N THR A 596 35.98 21.27 -25.74
CA THR A 596 36.09 21.56 -27.17
C THR A 596 35.87 20.26 -27.92
N GLY A 597 34.82 20.25 -28.75
CA GLY A 597 34.37 19.10 -29.52
C GLY A 597 35.47 18.52 -30.40
N VAL A 598 35.39 17.21 -30.59
CA VAL A 598 36.10 16.50 -31.67
C VAL A 598 35.05 16.09 -32.68
N GLU A 599 35.18 16.69 -33.85
CA GLU A 599 34.46 16.39 -35.08
C GLU A 599 34.81 14.99 -35.58
N THR A 600 33.80 14.27 -36.09
CA THR A 600 33.97 13.23 -37.10
C THR A 600 32.89 13.44 -38.15
N GLU A 601 33.28 14.09 -39.25
CA GLU A 601 32.72 13.98 -40.62
C GLU A 601 32.70 12.50 -41.04
N ASP A 602 31.89 11.99 -41.96
CA ASP A 602 30.65 12.37 -42.64
C ASP A 602 30.22 11.07 -43.34
N ASP A 603 28.92 10.80 -43.45
CA ASP A 603 28.36 10.09 -44.61
C ASP A 603 26.96 10.65 -44.85
N GLU A 604 26.84 11.31 -46.00
CA GLU A 604 25.75 12.16 -46.47
C GLU A 604 24.50 11.36 -46.86
N ASP A 605 23.33 11.87 -46.47
CA ASP A 605 22.12 11.89 -47.33
C ASP A 605 21.20 13.02 -46.85
N SER A 606 21.17 14.10 -47.63
CA SER A 606 20.57 15.39 -47.29
C SER A 606 19.30 15.66 -48.12
N GLU A 607 18.18 15.94 -47.46
CA GLU A 607 17.16 16.86 -47.98
C GLU A 607 16.39 17.54 -46.83
N SER A 608 16.26 18.85 -46.95
CA SER A 608 16.14 19.86 -45.89
C SER A 608 14.72 20.05 -45.34
N ALA A 609 14.56 19.88 -44.02
CA ALA A 609 13.35 20.24 -43.27
C ALA A 609 13.55 21.55 -42.49
N SER A 610 12.72 22.53 -42.80
CA SER A 610 12.68 23.85 -42.16
C SER A 610 11.95 23.83 -40.81
N SER A 611 12.54 24.56 -39.88
CA SER A 611 12.25 24.71 -38.45
C SER A 611 10.80 25.11 -38.11
N VAL A 612 10.19 24.38 -37.18
CA VAL A 612 8.94 24.72 -36.48
C VAL A 612 9.20 24.67 -34.98
N GLU A 613 9.27 25.84 -34.35
CA GLU A 613 9.40 26.00 -32.90
C GLU A 613 8.12 25.53 -32.18
N GLN A 614 8.24 24.47 -31.39
CA GLN A 614 7.31 24.11 -30.34
C GLN A 614 7.61 25.00 -29.12
N ALA A 615 6.61 25.68 -28.56
CA ALA A 615 6.72 26.23 -27.21
C ALA A 615 6.65 25.09 -26.19
N SER A 616 7.71 24.27 -26.16
CA SER A 616 8.13 23.53 -24.98
C SER A 616 8.35 24.55 -23.87
N VAL A 617 7.78 24.32 -22.69
CA VAL A 617 8.46 24.80 -21.49
C VAL A 617 9.65 23.87 -21.33
N GLU A 618 10.72 24.16 -22.07
CA GLU A 618 12.03 23.62 -21.77
C GLU A 618 12.33 24.08 -20.34
N ILE A 619 12.35 23.12 -19.43
CA ILE A 619 13.10 23.27 -18.20
C ILE A 619 14.53 23.45 -18.69
N SER A 620 15.00 24.69 -18.68
CA SER A 620 16.39 25.03 -18.99
C SER A 620 17.28 24.00 -18.29
N ASP A 621 18.18 23.34 -19.03
CA ASP A 621 19.31 22.60 -18.47
C ASP A 621 20.23 23.64 -17.81
N GLY A 622 19.76 24.20 -16.69
CA GLY A 622 20.54 25.06 -15.82
C GLY A 622 21.68 24.23 -15.22
N PRO A 623 22.78 24.88 -14.82
CA PRO A 623 23.82 24.18 -14.07
C PRO A 623 23.18 23.45 -12.90
N THR A 624 23.51 22.17 -12.73
CA THR A 624 23.04 21.37 -11.60
C THR A 624 23.26 22.17 -10.33
N LEU A 625 22.19 22.56 -9.63
CA LEU A 625 22.23 23.34 -8.38
C LEU A 625 22.86 22.55 -7.22
N HIS A 626 23.57 21.46 -7.50
CA HIS A 626 24.23 20.63 -6.50
C HIS A 626 25.67 21.09 -6.29
N ASP A 627 26.04 21.27 -5.02
CA ASP A 627 27.39 21.63 -4.59
C ASP A 627 27.81 20.67 -3.50
N SER A 628 28.81 19.85 -3.84
CA SER A 628 29.29 18.76 -3.01
C SER A 628 29.98 19.24 -1.74
N ASP A 629 30.70 20.36 -1.79
CA ASP A 629 31.41 20.90 -0.63
C ASP A 629 30.42 21.51 0.36
N LEU A 630 29.44 22.28 -0.15
CA LEU A 630 28.36 22.84 0.66
C LEU A 630 27.49 21.73 1.27
N TYR A 631 27.20 20.67 0.50
CA TYR A 631 26.47 19.51 1.01
C TYR A 631 27.19 18.88 2.20
N ILE A 632 28.51 18.64 2.11
CA ILE A 632 29.30 18.10 3.22
C ILE A 632 29.28 19.02 4.44
N GLU A 633 29.38 20.34 4.26
CA GLU A 633 29.31 21.30 5.36
C GLU A 633 27.97 21.21 6.09
N ILE A 634 26.87 21.06 5.36
CA ILE A 634 25.53 20.89 5.93
C ILE A 634 25.40 19.56 6.66
N VAL A 635 25.89 18.46 6.08
CA VAL A 635 25.85 17.13 6.72
C VAL A 635 26.55 17.17 8.08
N LYS A 636 27.72 17.84 8.18
CA LYS A 636 28.46 17.98 9.46
C LYS A 636 27.64 18.65 10.57
N ASN A 637 26.69 19.51 10.21
CA ASN A 637 25.84 20.23 11.14
C ASN A 637 24.47 19.55 11.35
N THR A 638 24.17 18.49 10.59
CA THR A 638 22.89 17.78 10.63
C THR A 638 22.91 16.74 11.74
N LYS A 639 21.96 16.85 12.68
CA LYS A 639 21.86 15.97 13.84
C LYS A 639 21.03 14.75 13.51
N SER A 640 21.58 13.57 13.79
CA SER A 640 20.91 12.27 13.59
C SER A 640 20.99 11.44 14.88
N VAL A 641 20.06 10.50 15.07
CA VAL A 641 20.06 9.62 16.25
C VAL A 641 21.27 8.67 16.25
N PRO A 642 21.62 7.98 15.14
CA PRO A 642 22.78 7.10 15.11
C PRO A 642 24.12 7.79 14.80
N GLU A 643 24.17 9.13 14.80
CA GLU A 643 25.37 9.94 14.50
C GLU A 643 26.13 9.46 13.24
N TYR A 644 25.47 9.52 12.09
CA TYR A 644 26.07 9.10 10.81
C TYR A 644 27.38 9.85 10.54
N SER A 645 28.44 9.10 10.19
CA SER A 645 29.77 9.63 9.89
C SER A 645 30.17 9.49 8.42
N GLU A 646 29.35 8.78 7.63
CA GLU A 646 29.58 8.54 6.22
C GLU A 646 28.56 9.27 5.35
N VAL A 647 29.02 9.74 4.18
CA VAL A 647 28.17 10.32 3.14
C VAL A 647 28.04 9.28 2.04
N ALA A 648 26.81 8.89 1.70
CA ALA A 648 26.60 8.01 0.58
C ALA A 648 27.01 8.71 -0.73
N TYR A 649 27.73 7.99 -1.58
CA TYR A 649 28.27 8.54 -2.83
C TYR A 649 27.24 9.27 -3.71
N PRO A 650 26.00 8.77 -3.90
CA PRO A 650 25.01 9.44 -4.73
C PRO A 650 24.62 10.82 -4.18
N ASP A 651 24.64 11.00 -2.87
CA ASP A 651 24.26 12.25 -2.22
C ASP A 651 25.37 13.31 -2.35
N TYR A 652 26.64 12.88 -2.43
CA TYR A 652 27.78 13.77 -2.67
C TYR A 652 27.76 14.41 -4.07
N PHE A 653 27.39 13.66 -5.12
CA PHE A 653 27.31 14.17 -6.51
C PHE A 653 25.94 14.71 -6.91
N GLY A 654 24.93 14.48 -6.07
CA GLY A 654 23.54 14.82 -6.34
C GLY A 654 22.84 13.76 -7.19
N HIS A 655 21.50 13.77 -7.13
CA HIS A 655 20.68 12.79 -7.84
C HIS A 655 20.44 13.24 -9.28
N VAL A 656 21.01 12.51 -10.24
CA VAL A 656 20.79 12.76 -11.68
C VAL A 656 19.89 11.66 -12.25
N PRO A 657 18.74 12.01 -12.86
CA PRO A 657 17.92 11.05 -13.57
C PRO A 657 18.60 10.64 -14.90
N PRO A 658 18.35 9.42 -15.40
CA PRO A 658 18.87 9.01 -16.70
C PRO A 658 18.32 9.91 -17.81
N PRO A 659 19.06 10.12 -18.91
CA PRO A 659 18.62 10.94 -20.03
C PRO A 659 17.51 10.27 -20.88
N PHE A 660 17.18 9.02 -20.59
CA PHE A 660 16.18 8.22 -21.30
C PHE A 660 15.01 7.85 -20.39
N LYS A 661 13.88 7.51 -21.00
CA LYS A 661 12.67 7.06 -20.32
C LYS A 661 12.73 5.56 -20.07
N GLU A 662 12.34 5.13 -18.88
CA GLU A 662 12.35 3.71 -18.49
C GLU A 662 10.92 3.15 -18.54
N PRO A 663 10.65 2.05 -19.27
CA PRO A 663 9.32 1.44 -19.31
C PRO A 663 8.99 0.72 -17.99
N ILE A 664 7.70 0.65 -17.65
CA ILE A 664 7.21 -0.21 -16.56
C ILE A 664 7.51 -1.66 -16.91
N LEU A 665 8.10 -2.41 -15.96
CA LEU A 665 8.50 -3.80 -16.19
C LEU A 665 7.26 -4.71 -16.33
N GLU A 666 7.22 -5.51 -17.39
CA GLU A 666 6.22 -6.55 -17.52
C GLU A 666 6.49 -7.68 -16.52
N ARG A 667 5.50 -8.00 -15.68
CA ARG A 667 5.61 -9.08 -14.70
C ARG A 667 5.44 -10.43 -15.38
N PRO A 668 6.44 -11.33 -15.35
CA PRO A 668 6.28 -12.65 -15.95
C PRO A 668 5.21 -13.48 -15.21
N TYR A 669 4.41 -14.24 -15.98
CA TYR A 669 3.37 -15.08 -15.42
C TYR A 669 3.96 -16.19 -14.53
N GLY A 670 3.42 -16.36 -13.32
CA GLY A 670 3.83 -17.43 -12.42
C GLY A 670 5.11 -17.18 -11.61
N VAL A 671 5.74 -16.00 -11.67
CA VAL A 671 6.92 -15.67 -10.85
C VAL A 671 6.65 -15.89 -9.37
N GLN A 672 5.54 -15.37 -8.85
CA GLN A 672 5.18 -15.56 -7.44
C GLN A 672 5.01 -17.04 -7.06
N ARG A 673 4.38 -17.85 -7.93
CA ARG A 673 4.27 -19.31 -7.72
C ARG A 673 5.64 -19.96 -7.67
N THR A 674 6.58 -19.51 -8.51
CA THR A 674 7.96 -19.99 -8.54
C THR A 674 8.70 -19.62 -7.26
N LYS A 675 8.59 -18.37 -6.79
CA LYS A 675 9.24 -17.92 -5.55
C LYS A 675 8.67 -18.65 -4.31
N ILE A 676 7.35 -18.83 -4.24
CA ILE A 676 6.72 -19.64 -3.19
C ILE A 676 7.22 -21.09 -3.23
N ALA A 677 7.37 -21.68 -4.43
CA ALA A 677 7.91 -23.04 -4.55
C ALA A 677 9.37 -23.11 -4.08
N GLN A 678 10.19 -22.09 -4.34
CA GLN A 678 11.56 -21.99 -3.84
C GLN A 678 11.59 -21.82 -2.31
N ASP A 679 10.68 -21.06 -1.70
CA ASP A 679 10.58 -20.96 -0.24
C ASP A 679 10.22 -22.32 0.40
N ILE A 680 9.30 -23.06 -0.22
CA ILE A 680 8.97 -24.45 0.18
C ILE A 680 10.17 -25.38 0.02
N GLU A 681 10.93 -25.23 -1.07
CA GLU A 681 12.15 -26.00 -1.31
C GLU A 681 13.19 -25.76 -0.20
N ARG A 682 13.36 -24.52 0.29
CA ARG A 682 14.25 -24.22 1.45
C ARG A 682 13.89 -25.10 2.66
N LEU A 683 12.60 -25.28 2.94
CA LEU A 683 12.14 -26.11 4.05
C LEU A 683 12.45 -27.60 3.84
N ILE A 684 12.34 -28.10 2.61
CA ILE A 684 12.52 -29.53 2.27
C ILE A 684 14.00 -29.91 2.16
N HIS A 685 14.84 -28.99 1.64
CA HIS A 685 16.26 -29.20 1.34
C HIS A 685 17.14 -28.32 2.23
N GLN A 686 17.21 -28.66 3.52
CA GLN A 686 17.98 -27.89 4.51
C GLN A 686 19.50 -27.89 4.25
N SER A 687 20.03 -28.85 3.48
CA SER A 687 21.46 -28.93 3.11
C SER A 687 21.96 -27.73 2.31
N ASP A 688 21.06 -26.99 1.66
CA ASP A 688 21.41 -25.91 0.74
C ASP A 688 21.36 -24.53 1.42
N ILE A 689 20.97 -24.48 2.70
CA ILE A 689 20.85 -23.26 3.49
C ILE A 689 22.19 -22.94 4.17
N ILE A 690 22.66 -21.71 4.02
CA ILE A 690 23.89 -21.20 4.66
C ILE A 690 23.59 -20.53 6.01
N ASP A 691 22.54 -19.69 6.06
CA ASP A 691 22.10 -18.94 7.25
C ASP A 691 23.21 -18.10 7.93
N ARG A 692 24.00 -17.39 7.12
CA ARG A 692 25.12 -16.56 7.60
C ARG A 692 24.70 -15.09 7.68
N ILE A 693 24.86 -14.47 8.85
CA ILE A 693 24.68 -13.02 9.00
C ILE A 693 25.86 -12.30 8.32
N VAL A 694 25.57 -11.34 7.45
CA VAL A 694 26.59 -10.56 6.71
C VAL A 694 26.52 -9.06 6.99
N TYR A 695 25.45 -8.61 7.64
CA TYR A 695 25.28 -7.24 8.14
C TYR A 695 24.29 -7.25 9.30
N ASP A 696 24.60 -6.54 10.38
CA ASP A 696 23.75 -6.49 11.58
C ASP A 696 23.96 -5.15 12.31
N LEU A 697 22.93 -4.30 12.33
CA LEU A 697 22.94 -3.04 13.09
C LEU A 697 22.85 -3.29 14.60
N ASP A 698 22.23 -4.38 15.04
CA ASP A 698 22.08 -4.69 16.47
C ASP A 698 23.40 -5.18 17.09
N ASN A 699 24.34 -5.65 16.27
CA ASN A 699 25.65 -6.13 16.72
C ASN A 699 26.79 -5.61 15.83
N PRO A 700 27.24 -4.36 16.04
CA PRO A 700 28.30 -3.74 15.24
C PRO A 700 29.67 -4.41 15.42
N SER A 701 29.87 -5.21 16.47
CA SER A 701 31.11 -5.95 16.75
C SER A 701 31.23 -7.26 15.97
N TYR A 702 30.24 -7.61 15.15
CA TYR A 702 30.26 -8.84 14.35
C TYR A 702 31.31 -8.75 13.24
N ALA A 703 32.38 -9.54 13.36
CA ALA A 703 33.41 -9.61 12.32
C ALA A 703 32.88 -10.34 11.08
N ILE A 704 32.70 -9.61 9.99
CA ILE A 704 32.35 -10.19 8.68
C ILE A 704 33.53 -11.05 8.22
N PRO A 705 33.32 -12.32 7.83
CA PRO A 705 34.40 -13.13 7.25
C PRO A 705 35.00 -12.42 6.03
N GLU A 706 36.34 -12.29 5.97
CA GLU A 706 37.06 -11.68 4.83
C GLU A 706 37.06 -12.55 3.55
N GLU A 707 36.13 -13.51 3.44
CA GLU A 707 35.99 -14.34 2.24
C GLU A 707 35.60 -13.48 1.03
N GLY A 708 36.42 -13.50 -0.02
CA GLY A 708 36.25 -12.67 -1.24
C GLY A 708 35.04 -12.99 -2.13
N ASP A 709 34.05 -13.72 -1.62
CA ASP A 709 32.89 -14.22 -2.38
C ASP A 709 31.52 -13.79 -1.81
N ILE A 710 31.52 -12.91 -0.80
CA ILE A 710 30.31 -12.46 -0.06
C ILE A 710 30.03 -10.99 -0.35
N LEU A 711 28.74 -10.64 -0.54
CA LEU A 711 28.33 -9.25 -0.61
C LEU A 711 28.44 -8.56 0.74
N LYS A 712 28.92 -7.32 0.74
CA LYS A 712 28.97 -6.43 1.90
C LYS A 712 27.84 -5.41 1.81
N PHE A 713 27.30 -4.98 2.95
CA PHE A 713 26.19 -4.05 3.02
C PHE A 713 26.49 -2.93 4.01
N ASN A 714 25.92 -1.75 3.77
CA ASN A 714 25.98 -0.61 4.68
C ASN A 714 24.73 0.25 4.55
N SER A 715 24.30 0.87 5.65
CA SER A 715 23.22 1.86 5.65
C SER A 715 23.43 2.96 6.69
N LYS A 716 24.68 3.18 7.14
CA LYS A 716 25.04 4.15 8.17
C LYS A 716 25.34 5.54 7.59
N PHE A 717 24.38 6.07 6.85
CA PHE A 717 24.43 7.39 6.23
C PHE A 717 23.03 8.04 6.26
N GLU A 718 22.94 9.34 5.97
CA GLU A 718 21.67 10.07 5.99
C GLU A 718 20.60 9.38 5.12
N SER A 719 19.37 9.24 5.67
CA SER A 719 18.25 8.51 5.05
C SER A 719 18.48 7.01 4.80
N GLY A 720 19.62 6.43 5.20
CA GLY A 720 19.90 5.01 5.08
C GLY A 720 18.96 4.16 5.93
N ASN A 721 18.44 3.06 5.36
CA ASN A 721 17.61 2.10 6.09
C ASN A 721 17.84 0.67 5.60
N LEU A 722 18.55 -0.08 6.44
CA LEU A 722 18.68 -1.53 6.42
C LEU A 722 19.13 -1.95 7.83
N ARG A 723 18.50 -2.96 8.43
CA ARG A 723 18.86 -3.41 9.78
C ARG A 723 19.78 -4.62 9.77
N LYS A 724 19.43 -5.63 8.99
CA LYS A 724 20.10 -6.93 9.03
C LYS A 724 20.04 -7.62 7.69
N VAL A 725 21.10 -8.34 7.35
CA VAL A 725 21.19 -9.15 6.14
C VAL A 725 21.71 -10.54 6.48
N ILE A 726 21.01 -11.55 5.99
CA ILE A 726 21.33 -12.96 6.16
C ILE A 726 21.49 -13.58 4.77
N GLN A 727 22.66 -14.15 4.51
CA GLN A 727 22.91 -14.95 3.33
C GLN A 727 22.29 -16.34 3.53
N ILE A 728 21.21 -16.60 2.80
CA ILE A 728 20.45 -17.85 2.92
C ILE A 728 20.97 -18.91 1.94
N ARG A 729 21.42 -18.51 0.74
CA ARG A 729 22.12 -19.38 -0.23
C ARG A 729 23.28 -18.61 -0.85
N LYS A 730 24.10 -19.28 -1.67
CA LYS A 730 25.33 -18.72 -2.27
C LYS A 730 25.18 -17.28 -2.80
N ASN A 731 24.13 -17.01 -3.58
CA ASN A 731 23.85 -15.68 -4.15
C ASN A 731 22.46 -15.16 -3.74
N GLU A 732 22.00 -15.49 -2.54
CA GLU A 732 20.68 -15.12 -2.06
C GLU A 732 20.73 -14.57 -0.64
N TYR A 733 20.09 -13.41 -0.44
CA TYR A 733 20.13 -12.67 0.79
C TYR A 733 18.71 -12.29 1.23
N ASP A 734 18.38 -12.61 2.48
CA ASP A 734 17.19 -12.09 3.16
C ASP A 734 17.59 -10.83 3.92
N LEU A 735 16.88 -9.73 3.64
CA LEU A 735 17.12 -8.38 4.13
C LEU A 735 15.97 -7.98 5.05
N ILE A 736 16.30 -7.28 6.12
CA ILE A 736 15.34 -6.80 7.11
C ILE A 736 15.53 -5.30 7.26
N LEU A 737 14.46 -4.54 7.05
CA LEU A 737 14.46 -3.09 7.24
C LEU A 737 14.38 -2.75 8.72
N ASN A 738 14.94 -1.62 9.10
CA ASN A 738 14.72 -1.07 10.43
C ASN A 738 13.32 -0.45 10.50
N SER A 739 12.59 -0.66 11.61
CA SER A 739 11.36 0.08 11.86
C SER A 739 11.66 1.55 12.14
N ASP A 740 10.66 2.40 11.97
CA ASP A 740 10.77 3.81 12.35
C ASP A 740 11.19 3.95 13.81
N ILE A 741 12.01 4.95 14.11
CA ILE A 741 12.48 5.21 15.48
C ILE A 741 11.28 5.38 16.43
N ASN A 742 11.40 4.81 17.64
CA ASN A 742 10.33 4.77 18.64
C ASN A 742 9.04 4.08 18.15
N SER A 743 9.15 3.20 17.16
CA SER A 743 8.09 2.36 16.62
C SER A 743 8.57 0.92 16.39
N ASN A 744 7.61 0.01 16.25
CA ASN A 744 7.77 -1.39 15.83
C ASN A 744 7.03 -1.66 14.49
N HIS A 745 6.70 -0.60 13.75
CA HIS A 745 5.95 -0.61 12.49
C HIS A 745 6.69 0.15 11.37
N TYR A 746 6.04 0.22 10.21
CA TYR A 746 6.36 1.10 9.07
C TYR A 746 7.58 0.66 8.23
N HIS A 747 7.62 -0.61 7.86
CA HIS A 747 8.68 -1.19 7.04
C HIS A 747 8.40 -1.08 5.53
N GLN A 748 8.92 -0.05 4.86
CA GLN A 748 8.75 0.11 3.41
C GLN A 748 9.88 0.88 2.72
N TRP A 749 10.39 1.95 3.33
CA TRP A 749 11.55 2.69 2.82
C TRP A 749 12.83 1.86 3.00
N PHE A 750 13.63 1.78 1.94
CA PHE A 750 14.97 1.21 2.00
C PHE A 750 15.93 2.09 1.21
N TYR A 751 17.13 2.27 1.77
CA TYR A 751 18.26 2.91 1.13
C TYR A 751 19.54 2.32 1.72
N PHE A 752 20.30 1.56 0.93
CA PHE A 752 21.47 0.85 1.41
C PHE A 752 22.52 0.65 0.32
N GLU A 753 23.77 0.53 0.74
CA GLU A 753 24.92 0.23 -0.07
C GLU A 753 25.15 -1.29 -0.15
N VAL A 754 25.65 -1.75 -1.30
CA VAL A 754 26.11 -3.10 -1.57
C VAL A 754 27.46 -3.04 -2.28
N SER A 755 28.42 -3.85 -1.84
CA SER A 755 29.72 -4.02 -2.50
C SER A 755 30.20 -5.48 -2.45
N GLY A 756 31.35 -5.78 -3.07
CA GLY A 756 31.90 -7.15 -3.11
C GLY A 756 31.18 -8.08 -4.10
N MET A 757 30.47 -7.51 -5.07
CA MET A 757 29.78 -8.25 -6.12
C MET A 757 30.72 -8.83 -7.17
N ARG A 758 30.24 -9.87 -7.86
CA ARG A 758 30.92 -10.47 -9.02
C ARG A 758 30.17 -10.09 -10.30
N PRO A 759 30.86 -9.63 -11.36
CA PRO A 759 30.24 -9.30 -12.64
C PRO A 759 29.44 -10.45 -13.24
N GLY A 760 28.28 -10.16 -13.81
CA GLY A 760 27.46 -11.13 -14.53
C GLY A 760 26.83 -12.22 -13.66
N VAL A 761 27.04 -12.19 -12.34
CA VAL A 761 26.39 -13.10 -11.40
C VAL A 761 25.07 -12.50 -10.93
N ALA A 762 24.00 -13.30 -11.02
CA ALA A 762 22.70 -12.93 -10.50
C ALA A 762 22.64 -13.14 -8.98
N TYR A 763 22.31 -12.06 -8.26
CA TYR A 763 22.07 -12.04 -6.82
C TYR A 763 20.59 -11.77 -6.55
N ARG A 764 20.00 -12.58 -5.67
CA ARG A 764 18.61 -12.41 -5.21
C ARG A 764 18.58 -11.71 -3.86
N PHE A 765 17.80 -10.64 -3.77
CA PHE A 765 17.51 -9.95 -2.52
C PHE A 765 16.04 -10.17 -2.16
N ASN A 766 15.77 -10.54 -0.91
CA ASN A 766 14.42 -10.71 -0.37
C ASN A 766 14.26 -9.79 0.83
N ILE A 767 13.52 -8.68 0.74
CA ILE A 767 13.20 -7.88 1.93
C ILE A 767 11.98 -8.50 2.59
N ILE A 768 12.12 -9.07 3.80
CA ILE A 768 11.17 -10.03 4.38
C ILE A 768 10.20 -9.48 5.42
N ASN A 769 10.32 -8.21 5.82
CA ASN A 769 9.49 -7.61 6.87
C ASN A 769 8.53 -6.53 6.37
N CYS A 770 8.16 -6.53 5.08
CA CYS A 770 7.16 -5.59 4.58
C CYS A 770 5.77 -5.88 5.19
N GLU A 771 4.96 -4.85 5.39
CA GLU A 771 3.67 -4.98 6.11
C GLU A 771 2.43 -4.93 5.23
N LYS A 772 2.51 -4.28 4.07
CA LYS A 772 1.35 -4.02 3.21
C LYS A 772 0.88 -5.30 2.54
N SER A 773 -0.41 -5.43 2.26
CA SER A 773 -0.95 -6.61 1.58
C SER A 773 -0.56 -6.69 0.09
N ASN A 774 -0.22 -5.55 -0.51
CA ASN A 774 0.14 -5.44 -1.92
C ASN A 774 1.11 -4.27 -2.17
N SER A 775 1.75 -4.25 -3.34
CA SER A 775 2.74 -3.23 -3.71
C SER A 775 2.78 -2.97 -5.22
N GLN A 776 3.17 -1.77 -5.62
CA GLN A 776 3.42 -1.40 -7.02
C GLN A 776 4.50 -2.24 -7.72
N PHE A 777 5.37 -2.93 -6.96
CA PHE A 777 6.29 -3.94 -7.51
C PHE A 777 5.56 -5.08 -8.24
N ASN A 778 4.33 -5.44 -7.83
CA ASN A 778 3.51 -6.42 -8.54
C ASN A 778 2.93 -5.90 -9.86
N TYR A 779 3.06 -4.59 -10.12
CA TYR A 779 2.53 -3.87 -11.29
C TYR A 779 3.63 -3.20 -12.11
N GLY A 780 4.87 -3.68 -11.96
CA GLY A 780 6.01 -3.35 -12.82
C GLY A 780 6.94 -2.24 -12.29
N MET A 781 6.72 -1.73 -11.08
CA MET A 781 7.71 -0.89 -10.40
C MET A 781 9.02 -1.68 -10.21
N GLN A 782 10.16 -0.98 -10.30
CA GLN A 782 11.49 -1.54 -10.08
C GLN A 782 12.24 -0.73 -9.00
N PRO A 783 13.09 -1.38 -8.18
CA PRO A 783 14.00 -0.67 -7.30
C PRO A 783 14.98 0.19 -8.12
N LEU A 784 15.49 1.25 -7.50
CA LEU A 784 16.56 2.04 -8.09
C LEU A 784 17.92 1.49 -7.67
N MET A 785 18.88 1.57 -8.58
CA MET A 785 20.29 1.30 -8.32
C MET A 785 21.14 2.45 -8.84
N TYR A 786 22.13 2.85 -8.05
CA TYR A 786 23.20 3.76 -8.44
C TYR A 786 24.52 3.01 -8.40
N SER A 787 25.31 3.06 -9.47
CA SER A 787 26.65 2.45 -9.53
C SER A 787 27.72 3.54 -9.44
N VAL A 788 28.64 3.41 -8.48
CA VAL A 788 29.77 4.34 -8.33
C VAL A 788 30.70 4.23 -9.53
N GLN A 789 30.94 3.03 -10.05
CA GLN A 789 31.77 2.85 -11.24
C GLN A 789 31.16 3.52 -12.49
N GLU A 790 29.84 3.46 -12.67
CA GLU A 790 29.14 4.20 -13.73
C GLU A 790 29.24 5.72 -13.53
N ALA A 791 29.10 6.19 -12.29
CA ALA A 791 29.25 7.60 -11.95
C ALA A 791 30.65 8.14 -12.28
N LEU A 792 31.70 7.38 -11.93
CA LEU A 792 33.09 7.70 -12.28
C LEU A 792 33.33 7.72 -13.80
N ASN A 793 32.53 6.96 -14.55
CA ASN A 793 32.50 6.97 -16.01
C ASN A 793 31.56 8.05 -16.59
N ALA A 794 31.32 9.12 -15.84
CA ALA A 794 30.44 10.25 -16.20
C ALA A 794 28.97 9.87 -16.45
N ARG A 795 28.49 8.78 -15.84
CA ARG A 795 27.08 8.35 -15.87
C ARG A 795 26.52 8.22 -14.43
N PRO A 796 26.42 9.32 -13.66
CA PRO A 796 26.00 9.31 -12.26
C PRO A 796 24.48 9.16 -12.10
N TRP A 797 23.91 8.12 -12.71
CA TRP A 797 22.46 7.96 -12.82
C TRP A 797 21.91 6.98 -11.81
N TRP A 798 20.72 7.31 -11.30
CA TRP A 798 19.84 6.35 -10.65
C TRP A 798 19.00 5.63 -11.71
N ILE A 799 19.22 4.33 -11.90
CA ILE A 799 18.51 3.53 -12.90
C ILE A 799 17.59 2.49 -12.26
N ARG A 800 16.48 2.16 -12.92
CA ARG A 800 15.56 1.11 -12.51
C ARG A 800 16.15 -0.25 -12.86
N VAL A 801 16.25 -1.15 -11.89
CA VAL A 801 16.89 -2.46 -12.07
C VAL A 801 16.06 -3.61 -11.52
N GLY A 802 16.49 -4.82 -11.83
CA GLY A 802 15.97 -6.04 -11.25
C GLY A 802 15.02 -6.79 -12.17
N THR A 803 15.08 -8.12 -12.07
CA THR A 803 14.18 -9.07 -12.72
C THR A 803 13.54 -9.98 -11.67
N ASP A 804 12.60 -10.84 -12.09
CA ASP A 804 11.86 -11.75 -11.21
C ASP A 804 11.21 -11.06 -10.01
N ILE A 805 10.77 -9.82 -10.20
CA ILE A 805 10.24 -9.01 -9.12
C ILE A 805 8.85 -9.53 -8.72
N CYS A 806 8.67 -9.79 -7.43
CA CYS A 806 7.33 -10.02 -6.90
C CYS A 806 7.20 -9.65 -5.43
N TYR A 807 5.99 -9.27 -5.06
CA TYR A 807 5.59 -8.94 -3.70
C TYR A 807 4.54 -9.95 -3.22
N TYR A 808 4.79 -10.67 -2.12
CA TYR A 808 3.91 -11.74 -1.67
C TYR A 808 3.94 -11.98 -0.15
N LYS A 809 2.81 -12.44 0.41
CA LYS A 809 2.70 -12.84 1.83
C LYS A 809 3.67 -13.98 2.13
N ASN A 810 4.53 -13.80 3.13
CA ASN A 810 5.52 -14.77 3.53
C ASN A 810 5.08 -15.54 4.80
N HIS A 811 5.99 -16.33 5.36
CA HIS A 811 5.73 -17.20 6.51
C HIS A 811 6.11 -16.58 7.86
N PHE A 812 6.67 -15.37 7.86
CA PHE A 812 6.99 -14.65 9.09
C PHE A 812 5.70 -14.07 9.67
N SER A 813 5.40 -14.41 10.92
CA SER A 813 4.19 -13.95 11.59
C SER A 813 4.42 -12.64 12.31
N ARG A 814 3.37 -11.83 12.39
CA ARG A 814 3.33 -10.62 13.20
C ARG A 814 2.62 -10.94 14.50
N SER A 815 3.21 -10.62 15.64
CA SER A 815 2.48 -10.60 16.90
C SER A 815 1.30 -9.63 16.84
N SER A 816 0.32 -9.82 17.73
CA SER A 816 -0.80 -8.89 17.84
C SER A 816 -0.33 -7.47 18.17
N VAL A 817 0.75 -7.32 18.94
CA VAL A 817 1.35 -6.02 19.25
C VAL A 817 1.90 -5.38 17.97
N ALA A 818 2.67 -6.13 17.18
CA ALA A 818 3.20 -5.69 15.89
C ALA A 818 2.14 -5.55 14.79
N ALA A 819 0.87 -5.87 15.05
CA ALA A 819 -0.23 -5.85 14.10
C ALA A 819 -1.38 -4.92 14.56
N GLY A 820 -1.09 -3.96 15.45
CA GLY A 820 -2.09 -2.98 15.91
C GLY A 820 -3.25 -3.62 16.70
N GLY A 821 -3.00 -4.76 17.36
CA GLY A 821 -3.97 -5.56 18.10
C GLY A 821 -4.62 -6.68 17.28
N GLN A 822 -4.36 -6.77 15.98
CA GLN A 822 -4.94 -7.81 15.12
C GLN A 822 -4.18 -9.14 15.21
N LYS A 823 -4.91 -10.24 15.22
CA LYS A 823 -4.36 -11.60 15.32
C LYS A 823 -4.06 -12.19 13.95
N GLY A 824 -3.08 -13.10 13.87
CA GLY A 824 -2.84 -13.93 12.69
C GLY A 824 -2.20 -13.26 11.45
N LYS A 825 -1.79 -11.97 11.51
CA LYS A 825 -1.12 -11.29 10.38
C LYS A 825 0.27 -11.88 10.07
N SER A 826 0.68 -11.78 8.81
CA SER A 826 2.03 -12.15 8.36
C SER A 826 2.71 -10.96 7.70
N TYR A 827 4.04 -10.99 7.67
CA TYR A 827 4.81 -10.09 6.84
C TYR A 827 4.72 -10.51 5.36
N TYR A 828 5.23 -9.62 4.52
CA TYR A 828 5.32 -9.76 3.08
C TYR A 828 6.76 -9.62 2.65
N THR A 829 7.09 -10.29 1.55
CA THR A 829 8.41 -10.24 0.94
C THR A 829 8.34 -9.52 -0.40
N ILE A 830 9.19 -8.51 -0.60
CA ILE A 830 9.60 -8.07 -1.93
C ILE A 830 10.88 -8.82 -2.30
N THR A 831 10.88 -9.51 -3.43
CA THR A 831 12.07 -10.15 -3.99
C THR A 831 12.38 -9.56 -5.34
N PHE A 832 13.67 -9.39 -5.63
CA PHE A 832 14.18 -8.96 -6.93
C PHE A 832 15.57 -9.54 -7.15
N THR A 833 15.92 -9.79 -8.41
CA THR A 833 17.21 -10.36 -8.81
C THR A 833 18.00 -9.37 -9.64
N VAL A 834 19.25 -9.12 -9.28
CA VAL A 834 20.12 -8.15 -9.95
C VAL A 834 21.41 -8.82 -10.39
N SER A 835 21.88 -8.49 -11.59
CA SER A 835 23.23 -8.84 -12.05
C SER A 835 24.05 -7.56 -12.15
N PHE A 836 25.20 -7.55 -11.51
CA PHE A 836 26.06 -6.36 -11.50
C PHE A 836 26.98 -6.37 -12.73
N PRO A 837 27.15 -5.22 -13.42
CA PRO A 837 28.00 -5.14 -14.60
C PRO A 837 29.50 -5.08 -14.25
N HIS A 838 29.83 -4.45 -13.12
CA HIS A 838 31.21 -4.11 -12.75
C HIS A 838 31.73 -4.96 -11.61
N LYS A 839 33.05 -5.17 -11.62
CA LYS A 839 33.77 -5.82 -10.54
C LYS A 839 34.21 -4.75 -9.55
N ASP A 840 34.24 -5.08 -8.27
CA ASP A 840 34.76 -4.19 -7.21
C ASP A 840 34.00 -2.82 -7.17
N ASP A 841 32.74 -2.82 -7.61
CA ASP A 841 31.87 -1.65 -7.59
C ASP A 841 31.24 -1.45 -6.20
N VAL A 842 30.72 -0.24 -5.98
CA VAL A 842 29.86 0.09 -4.86
C VAL A 842 28.53 0.52 -5.47
N CYS A 843 27.46 -0.18 -5.13
CA CYS A 843 26.13 0.09 -5.64
C CYS A 843 25.19 0.47 -4.51
N TYR A 844 24.36 1.48 -4.71
CA TYR A 844 23.32 1.88 -3.76
C TYR A 844 21.96 1.47 -4.29
N PHE A 845 21.12 0.89 -3.44
CA PHE A 845 19.74 0.55 -3.74
C PHE A 845 18.80 1.42 -2.95
N ALA A 846 17.76 1.95 -3.61
CA ALA A 846 16.74 2.76 -2.97
C ALA A 846 15.32 2.38 -3.41
N TYR A 847 14.35 2.56 -2.51
CA TYR A 847 12.93 2.34 -2.80
C TYR A 847 12.43 3.31 -3.88
N HIS A 848 12.88 4.56 -3.82
CA HIS A 848 12.67 5.60 -4.82
C HIS A 848 13.79 6.65 -4.72
N TYR A 849 13.84 7.64 -5.63
CA TYR A 849 14.98 8.58 -5.73
C TYR A 849 15.15 9.30 -4.40
N PRO A 850 16.28 9.14 -3.69
CA PRO A 850 16.45 9.80 -2.40
C PRO A 850 16.39 11.33 -2.54
N TYR A 851 16.06 12.00 -1.45
CA TYR A 851 16.11 13.45 -1.32
C TYR A 851 16.33 13.73 0.17
N THR A 852 17.59 13.94 0.54
CA THR A 852 18.00 14.09 1.94
C THR A 852 17.64 15.47 2.50
N TYR A 853 17.66 15.64 3.83
CA TYR A 853 17.49 16.96 4.44
C TYR A 853 18.65 17.88 4.08
N SER A 854 19.87 17.35 4.05
CA SER A 854 21.05 18.10 3.62
C SER A 854 20.92 18.58 2.16
N THR A 855 20.35 17.76 1.27
CA THR A 855 20.05 18.14 -0.11
C THR A 855 19.07 19.32 -0.15
N LEU A 856 18.03 19.32 0.69
CA LEU A 856 17.09 20.43 0.78
C LEU A 856 17.77 21.73 1.22
N GLN A 857 18.56 21.67 2.31
CA GLN A 857 19.21 22.86 2.85
C GLN A 857 20.20 23.47 1.85
N MET A 858 20.98 22.62 1.18
CA MET A 858 21.90 23.01 0.12
C MET A 858 21.14 23.67 -1.03
N HIS A 859 20.07 23.03 -1.51
CA HIS A 859 19.24 23.54 -2.59
C HIS A 859 18.64 24.92 -2.26
N LEU A 860 18.12 25.11 -1.03
CA LEU A 860 17.59 26.40 -0.60
C LEU A 860 18.68 27.49 -0.57
N GLN A 861 19.88 27.18 -0.07
CA GLN A 861 21.00 28.13 -0.07
C GLN A 861 21.45 28.48 -1.49
N LYS A 862 21.41 27.52 -2.42
CA LYS A 862 21.73 27.77 -3.83
C LYS A 862 20.70 28.67 -4.50
N LEU A 863 19.41 28.43 -4.26
CA LEU A 863 18.35 29.34 -4.73
C LEU A 863 18.52 30.76 -4.16
N GLU A 864 18.87 30.88 -2.88
CA GLU A 864 19.18 32.15 -2.23
C GLU A 864 20.46 32.82 -2.78
N SER A 865 21.44 32.06 -3.25
CA SER A 865 22.64 32.65 -3.86
C SER A 865 22.43 33.13 -5.31
N ALA A 866 21.44 32.56 -6.01
CA ALA A 866 21.27 32.73 -7.45
C ALA A 866 20.13 33.69 -7.85
N TYR A 867 19.27 34.11 -6.92
CA TYR A 867 18.10 34.93 -7.26
C TYR A 867 18.47 36.37 -7.60
N ASN A 868 17.59 37.04 -8.34
CA ASN A 868 17.69 38.48 -8.59
C ASN A 868 16.96 39.24 -7.46
N PRO A 869 17.68 39.90 -6.53
CA PRO A 869 17.07 40.60 -5.39
C PRO A 869 16.27 41.84 -5.79
N GLN A 870 16.41 42.34 -7.02
CA GLN A 870 15.59 43.45 -7.52
C GLN A 870 14.21 42.99 -8.01
N GLN A 871 14.04 41.69 -8.29
CA GLN A 871 12.81 41.15 -8.86
C GLN A 871 12.08 40.19 -7.91
N ILE A 872 12.82 39.44 -7.10
CA ILE A 872 12.29 38.36 -6.27
C ILE A 872 12.52 38.73 -4.80
N TYR A 873 11.42 38.85 -4.06
CA TYR A 873 11.45 38.85 -2.61
C TYR A 873 11.57 37.40 -2.15
N PHE A 874 12.74 37.05 -1.63
CA PHE A 874 13.03 35.73 -1.08
C PHE A 874 13.44 35.88 0.39
N ARG A 875 12.82 35.09 1.26
CA ARG A 875 13.21 35.00 2.67
C ARG A 875 13.21 33.55 3.10
N LYS A 876 14.29 33.13 3.77
CA LYS A 876 14.42 31.84 4.45
C LYS A 876 14.44 32.08 5.95
N ASP A 877 13.48 31.50 6.65
CA ASP A 877 13.34 31.51 8.10
C ASP A 877 13.43 30.10 8.68
N VAL A 878 13.56 30.02 10.00
CA VAL A 878 13.40 28.78 10.76
C VAL A 878 12.03 28.80 11.43
N LEU A 879 11.16 27.87 11.06
CA LEU A 879 9.84 27.72 11.66
C LEU A 879 9.93 27.33 13.14
N CYS A 880 10.77 26.35 13.41
CA CYS A 880 11.06 25.79 14.74
C CYS A 880 12.26 24.85 14.65
N GLU A 881 12.75 24.41 15.81
CA GLU A 881 13.63 23.26 15.93
C GLU A 881 12.81 21.97 16.04
N THR A 882 13.28 20.90 15.41
CA THR A 882 12.72 19.56 15.53
C THR A 882 13.12 18.89 16.85
N LEU A 883 12.65 17.66 17.09
CA LEU A 883 12.98 16.90 18.31
C LEU A 883 14.49 16.68 18.47
N SER A 884 15.19 16.42 17.38
CA SER A 884 16.66 16.28 17.39
C SER A 884 17.41 17.62 17.33
N GLY A 885 16.69 18.75 17.32
CA GLY A 885 17.27 20.09 17.24
C GLY A 885 17.79 20.47 15.85
N ASN A 886 17.21 19.92 14.78
CA ASN A 886 17.45 20.37 13.40
C ASN A 886 16.46 21.50 13.05
N SER A 887 16.85 22.41 12.16
CA SER A 887 15.95 23.51 11.75
C SER A 887 14.88 23.03 10.77
N CYS A 888 13.61 23.39 11.02
CA CYS A 888 12.53 23.23 10.04
C CYS A 888 12.43 24.50 9.18
N PRO A 889 12.83 24.49 7.89
CA PRO A 889 12.89 25.69 7.08
C PRO A 889 11.49 26.19 6.67
N LEU A 890 11.33 27.51 6.64
CA LEU A 890 10.16 28.23 6.14
C LEU A 890 10.62 29.22 5.08
N VAL A 891 10.02 29.18 3.89
CA VAL A 891 10.41 30.02 2.77
C VAL A 891 9.25 30.95 2.37
N THR A 892 9.53 32.24 2.23
CA THR A 892 8.63 33.22 1.63
C THR A 892 9.14 33.59 0.25
N ILE A 893 8.29 33.47 -0.79
CA ILE A 893 8.62 33.88 -2.17
C ILE A 893 7.51 34.76 -2.74
N THR A 894 7.85 35.94 -3.24
CA THR A 894 6.94 36.82 -4.01
C THR A 894 7.75 37.77 -4.90
N ALA A 895 7.10 38.63 -5.68
CA ALA A 895 7.81 39.63 -6.48
C ALA A 895 8.19 40.83 -5.60
N MET A 896 9.33 41.47 -5.84
CA MET A 896 9.58 42.79 -5.24
C MET A 896 8.49 43.79 -5.66
N PRO A 897 8.17 44.80 -4.85
CA PRO A 897 7.35 45.91 -5.31
C PRO A 897 8.04 46.64 -6.47
N GLU A 898 7.25 47.16 -7.42
CA GLU A 898 7.80 47.83 -8.61
C GLU A 898 8.56 49.12 -8.26
N SER A 899 8.15 49.81 -7.19
CA SER A 899 8.86 50.96 -6.64
C SER A 899 8.48 51.18 -5.17
N ASN A 900 9.19 52.11 -4.50
CA ASN A 900 8.87 52.56 -3.14
C ASN A 900 7.62 53.46 -3.06
N TYR A 901 6.85 53.58 -4.14
CA TYR A 901 5.61 54.32 -4.13
C TYR A 901 4.53 53.59 -3.31
N TYR A 902 3.77 54.35 -2.53
CA TYR A 902 2.79 53.82 -1.58
C TYR A 902 1.83 52.80 -2.21
N GLU A 903 1.35 53.04 -3.44
CA GLU A 903 0.43 52.12 -4.12
C GLU A 903 1.09 50.76 -4.42
N HIS A 904 2.35 50.74 -4.83
CA HIS A 904 3.08 49.50 -5.14
C HIS A 904 3.37 48.68 -3.86
N ILE A 905 3.73 49.36 -2.77
CA ILE A 905 3.90 48.73 -1.46
C ILE A 905 2.56 48.19 -0.95
N CYS A 906 1.47 48.96 -1.09
CA CYS A 906 0.13 48.50 -0.74
C CYS A 906 -0.30 47.29 -1.58
N GLN A 907 -0.02 47.29 -2.88
CA GLN A 907 -0.30 46.15 -3.74
C GLN A 907 0.47 44.91 -3.28
N PHE A 908 1.77 45.05 -3.00
CA PHE A 908 2.61 43.99 -2.47
C PHE A 908 2.01 43.40 -1.18
N ARG A 909 1.75 44.25 -0.18
CA ARG A 909 1.24 43.83 1.14
C ARG A 909 -0.14 43.18 1.07
N ASN A 910 -0.95 43.50 0.06
CA ASN A 910 -2.30 42.97 -0.11
C ASN A 910 -2.40 41.69 -0.95
N ARG A 911 -1.31 41.24 -1.59
CA ARG A 911 -1.31 40.00 -2.38
C ARG A 911 -1.82 38.80 -1.57
N PRO A 912 -2.72 37.96 -2.10
CA PRO A 912 -3.21 36.77 -1.39
C PRO A 912 -2.10 35.75 -1.13
N TYR A 913 -2.22 35.00 -0.03
CA TYR A 913 -1.27 33.93 0.32
C TYR A 913 -1.60 32.62 -0.39
N VAL A 914 -0.56 31.85 -0.70
CA VAL A 914 -0.60 30.43 -1.01
C VAL A 914 0.31 29.73 0.00
N PHE A 915 -0.23 28.78 0.76
CA PHE A 915 0.53 28.04 1.77
C PHE A 915 0.80 26.61 1.28
N LEU A 916 2.07 26.22 1.20
CA LEU A 916 2.46 24.90 0.72
C LEU A 916 3.27 24.17 1.79
N SER A 917 3.01 22.88 1.96
CA SER A 917 3.87 22.00 2.75
C SER A 917 4.19 20.73 2.00
N ALA A 918 5.28 20.07 2.38
CA ALA A 918 5.62 18.78 1.81
C ALA A 918 6.29 17.89 2.85
N ARG A 919 6.30 16.60 2.53
CA ARG A 919 7.18 15.62 3.15
C ARG A 919 7.03 15.46 4.65
N VAL A 920 5.78 15.39 5.10
CA VAL A 920 5.44 15.03 6.47
C VAL A 920 5.72 13.53 6.75
N HIS A 921 5.60 12.66 5.74
CA HIS A 921 6.04 11.26 5.84
C HIS A 921 7.41 11.08 5.19
N PRO A 922 8.45 10.69 5.93
CA PRO A 922 9.83 10.70 5.46
C PRO A 922 10.12 9.86 4.22
N GLY A 923 9.48 8.70 4.05
CA GLY A 923 9.73 7.78 2.95
C GLY A 923 9.11 8.18 1.60
N GLU A 924 8.34 9.28 1.54
CA GLU A 924 7.63 9.74 0.35
C GLU A 924 8.50 10.68 -0.51
N THR A 925 9.64 10.17 -1.00
CA THR A 925 10.68 10.94 -1.75
C THR A 925 10.18 11.79 -2.89
N ASN A 926 9.21 11.27 -3.63
CA ASN A 926 8.56 11.94 -4.73
C ASN A 926 7.95 13.31 -4.36
N ALA A 927 7.43 13.48 -3.14
CA ALA A 927 6.90 14.77 -2.70
C ALA A 927 7.97 15.88 -2.66
N SER A 928 9.22 15.56 -2.31
CA SER A 928 10.32 16.53 -2.33
C SER A 928 10.70 16.92 -3.75
N TRP A 929 10.63 15.99 -4.71
CA TRP A 929 10.91 16.27 -6.12
C TRP A 929 9.83 17.17 -6.74
N VAL A 930 8.56 16.96 -6.41
CA VAL A 930 7.48 17.90 -6.78
C VAL A 930 7.72 19.28 -6.15
N MET A 931 8.07 19.33 -4.86
CA MET A 931 8.37 20.58 -4.18
C MET A 931 9.60 21.30 -4.76
N LYS A 932 10.63 20.56 -5.17
CA LYS A 932 11.81 21.12 -5.87
C LYS A 932 11.38 21.82 -7.16
N GLY A 933 10.59 21.16 -8.01
CA GLY A 933 10.07 21.78 -9.23
C GLY A 933 9.20 23.02 -8.97
N THR A 934 8.42 23.02 -7.89
CA THR A 934 7.67 24.20 -7.43
C THR A 934 8.60 25.35 -7.04
N LEU A 935 9.62 25.10 -6.22
CA LEU A 935 10.59 26.11 -5.78
C LEU A 935 11.39 26.68 -6.95
N GLU A 936 11.96 25.82 -7.79
CA GLU A 936 12.76 26.25 -8.94
C GLU A 936 11.92 27.05 -9.95
N TYR A 937 10.67 26.63 -10.21
CA TYR A 937 9.77 27.40 -11.07
C TYR A 937 9.48 28.79 -10.47
N LEU A 938 9.17 28.86 -9.17
CA LEU A 938 8.92 30.12 -8.46
C LEU A 938 10.16 31.02 -8.39
N MET A 939 11.36 30.47 -8.44
CA MET A 939 12.61 31.24 -8.43
C MET A 939 13.14 31.55 -9.83
N SER A 940 12.51 31.01 -10.88
CA SER A 940 12.94 31.22 -12.27
C SER A 940 12.60 32.60 -12.81
N ASN A 941 13.32 33.00 -13.86
CA ASN A 941 13.06 34.22 -14.65
C ASN A 941 11.94 34.02 -15.70
N ASN A 942 11.18 32.93 -15.64
CA ASN A 942 10.09 32.70 -16.58
C ASN A 942 9.03 33.82 -16.41
N PRO A 943 8.57 34.49 -17.48
CA PRO A 943 7.56 35.55 -17.39
C PRO A 943 6.29 35.11 -16.66
N THR A 944 5.86 33.87 -16.86
CA THR A 944 4.68 33.33 -16.18
C THR A 944 4.93 33.06 -14.68
N ALA A 945 6.16 32.73 -14.29
CA ALA A 945 6.55 32.64 -12.88
C ALA A 945 6.60 34.04 -12.24
N GLN A 946 7.10 35.04 -12.96
CA GLN A 946 7.07 36.44 -12.53
C GLN A 946 5.63 36.92 -12.29
N SER A 947 4.72 36.74 -13.25
CA SER A 947 3.31 37.11 -13.07
C SER A 947 2.65 36.38 -11.91
N LEU A 948 3.06 35.14 -11.63
CA LEU A 948 2.58 34.38 -10.48
C LEU A 948 3.08 34.98 -9.16
N ARG A 949 4.37 35.36 -9.09
CA ARG A 949 4.97 36.06 -7.94
C ARG A 949 4.35 37.44 -7.70
N GLU A 950 3.98 38.16 -8.75
CA GLU A 950 3.25 39.45 -8.66
C GLU A 950 1.81 39.27 -8.15
N SER A 951 1.27 38.06 -8.26
CA SER A 951 -0.10 37.74 -7.89
C SER A 951 -0.26 37.22 -6.46
N TYR A 952 0.76 36.55 -5.92
CA TYR A 952 0.65 35.80 -4.68
C TYR A 952 1.89 35.97 -3.80
N ILE A 953 1.70 35.76 -2.49
CA ILE A 953 2.78 35.50 -1.54
C ILE A 953 2.79 34.00 -1.25
N PHE A 954 3.90 33.34 -1.57
CA PHE A 954 4.06 31.91 -1.28
C PHE A 954 4.71 31.74 0.08
N LYS A 955 4.04 30.99 0.97
CA LYS A 955 4.57 30.58 2.26
C LYS A 955 4.76 29.06 2.26
N ILE A 956 6.00 28.60 2.31
CA ILE A 956 6.35 27.22 1.97
C ILE A 956 7.13 26.57 3.11
N VAL A 957 6.67 25.41 3.59
CA VAL A 957 7.44 24.50 4.46
C VAL A 957 7.84 23.28 3.62
N PRO A 958 9.03 23.28 2.99
CA PRO A 958 9.38 22.26 2.00
C PRO A 958 9.62 20.85 2.58
N MET A 959 9.79 20.73 3.90
CA MET A 959 9.90 19.45 4.58
C MET A 959 9.41 19.56 6.03
N LEU A 960 8.24 18.99 6.32
CA LEU A 960 7.63 19.00 7.65
C LEU A 960 8.27 18.03 8.65
N ASN A 961 8.98 17.00 8.15
CA ASN A 961 9.60 15.98 9.00
C ASN A 961 11.10 15.78 8.72
N PRO A 962 11.96 16.79 9.01
CA PRO A 962 13.41 16.65 8.83
C PRO A 962 14.01 15.44 9.55
N ASP A 963 13.70 15.26 10.85
CA ASP A 963 14.32 14.20 11.64
C ASP A 963 14.00 12.80 11.11
N GLY A 964 12.74 12.55 10.72
CA GLY A 964 12.38 11.27 10.13
C GLY A 964 13.12 11.01 8.82
N VAL A 965 13.34 12.03 7.98
CA VAL A 965 14.10 11.92 6.72
C VAL A 965 15.57 11.61 7.01
N ILE A 966 16.19 12.36 7.93
CA ILE A 966 17.59 12.17 8.31
C ILE A 966 17.82 10.73 8.79
N ASN A 967 16.92 10.20 9.61
CA ASN A 967 17.06 8.89 10.25
C ASN A 967 16.56 7.71 9.40
N GLY A 968 16.13 7.93 8.15
CA GLY A 968 15.69 6.84 7.26
C GLY A 968 14.36 6.20 7.67
N ASN A 969 13.50 6.93 8.40
CA ASN A 969 12.14 6.49 8.68
C ASN A 969 11.31 6.43 7.38
N HIS A 970 10.18 5.74 7.42
CA HIS A 970 9.19 5.70 6.35
C HIS A 970 8.01 6.66 6.60
N ARG A 971 7.49 6.72 7.83
CA ARG A 971 6.19 7.33 8.13
C ARG A 971 6.23 8.34 9.27
N CYS A 972 6.90 8.02 10.37
CA CYS A 972 6.84 8.76 11.63
C CYS A 972 7.98 9.76 11.81
N SER A 973 7.78 10.73 12.70
CA SER A 973 8.88 11.52 13.27
C SER A 973 9.57 10.73 14.39
N LEU A 974 10.51 11.36 15.11
CA LEU A 974 11.13 10.75 16.30
C LEU A 974 10.15 10.55 17.46
N SER A 975 8.95 11.15 17.44
CA SER A 975 7.92 10.83 18.44
C SER A 975 7.37 9.41 18.29
N GLY A 976 7.63 8.74 17.17
CA GLY A 976 7.02 7.45 16.83
C GLY A 976 5.57 7.59 16.34
N GLU A 977 5.07 8.82 16.17
CA GLU A 977 3.71 9.11 15.70
C GLU A 977 3.69 9.61 14.25
N ASP A 978 2.59 9.30 13.54
CA ASP A 978 2.31 9.87 12.22
C ASP A 978 1.92 11.35 12.37
N LEU A 979 2.82 12.25 11.97
CA LEU A 979 2.61 13.71 12.07
C LEU A 979 1.36 14.19 11.31
N ASN A 980 0.92 13.49 10.25
CA ASN A 980 -0.31 13.82 9.54
C ASN A 980 -1.56 13.23 10.20
N ARG A 981 -1.47 12.75 11.45
CA ARG A 981 -2.60 12.48 12.35
C ARG A 981 -2.63 13.42 13.56
N GLN A 982 -1.66 14.33 13.66
CA GLN A 982 -1.47 15.20 14.84
C GLN A 982 -1.96 16.64 14.62
N TRP A 983 -2.56 16.97 13.46
CA TRP A 983 -2.94 18.36 13.18
C TRP A 983 -4.11 18.88 14.01
N GLN A 984 -5.00 18.00 14.49
CA GLN A 984 -6.15 18.43 15.29
C GLN A 984 -5.70 19.01 16.64
N SER A 985 -4.78 18.34 17.32
CA SER A 985 -4.26 18.77 18.63
C SER A 985 -2.76 18.46 18.76
N PRO A 986 -1.89 19.17 18.02
CA PRO A 986 -0.46 18.93 18.07
C PRO A 986 0.09 19.35 19.43
N ASN A 987 1.00 18.53 19.98
CA ASN A 987 1.73 18.84 21.21
C ASN A 987 3.02 19.60 20.82
N PRO A 988 3.34 20.75 21.45
CA PRO A 988 4.52 21.54 21.07
C PRO A 988 5.85 20.83 21.33
N ASP A 989 5.93 19.98 22.35
CA ASP A 989 7.15 19.26 22.73
C ASP A 989 7.36 17.99 21.89
N LEU A 990 6.29 17.37 21.35
CA LEU A 990 6.37 16.14 20.55
C LEU A 990 6.23 16.39 19.04
N HIS A 991 5.42 17.37 18.66
CA HIS A 991 5.03 17.67 17.28
C HIS A 991 5.36 19.12 16.90
N PRO A 992 6.57 19.64 17.19
CA PRO A 992 6.88 21.07 17.04
C PRO A 992 6.61 21.59 15.63
N THR A 993 6.99 20.82 14.60
CA THR A 993 6.80 21.22 13.20
C THR A 993 5.32 21.40 12.83
N ILE A 994 4.45 20.53 13.32
CA ILE A 994 3.00 20.61 13.10
C ILE A 994 2.37 21.71 13.95
N TYR A 995 2.78 21.83 15.22
CA TYR A 995 2.30 22.86 16.15
C TYR A 995 2.54 24.28 15.61
N HIS A 996 3.75 24.54 15.11
CA HIS A 996 4.14 25.84 14.57
C HIS A 996 3.60 26.07 13.15
N ALA A 997 3.54 25.06 12.28
CA ALA A 997 2.89 25.20 10.96
C ALA A 997 1.40 25.54 11.09
N LYS A 998 0.67 24.86 11.98
CA LYS A 998 -0.71 25.23 12.32
C LYS A 998 -0.80 26.64 12.92
N GLY A 999 0.22 27.07 13.66
CA GLY A 999 0.30 28.40 14.26
C GLY A 999 0.42 29.53 13.26
N LEU A 1000 1.24 29.35 12.22
CA LEU A 1000 1.30 30.30 11.10
C LEU A 1000 -0.06 30.46 10.42
N LEU A 1001 -0.76 29.35 10.18
CA LEU A 1001 -2.08 29.36 9.56
C LEU A 1001 -3.14 30.03 10.45
N GLN A 1002 -3.10 29.77 11.76
CA GLN A 1002 -3.97 30.44 12.73
C GLN A 1002 -3.66 31.93 12.84
N TYR A 1003 -2.39 32.34 12.82
CA TYR A 1003 -2.01 33.75 12.81
C TYR A 1003 -2.51 34.47 11.55
N LEU A 1004 -2.33 33.86 10.37
CA LEU A 1004 -2.87 34.38 9.11
C LEU A 1004 -4.40 34.52 9.16
N ALA A 1005 -5.11 33.57 9.77
CA ALA A 1005 -6.55 33.67 9.99
C ALA A 1005 -6.90 34.86 10.90
N ALA A 1006 -6.19 34.99 12.03
CA ALA A 1006 -6.47 36.01 13.04
C ALA A 1006 -6.20 37.44 12.53
N VAL A 1007 -5.19 37.63 11.68
CA VAL A 1007 -4.90 38.91 11.01
C VAL A 1007 -5.70 39.12 9.72
N LYS A 1008 -6.70 38.26 9.44
CA LYS A 1008 -7.60 38.32 8.28
C LYS A 1008 -6.88 38.24 6.93
N ARG A 1009 -5.81 37.44 6.85
CA ARG A 1009 -4.98 37.19 5.66
C ARG A 1009 -4.95 35.69 5.31
N LEU A 1010 -6.11 35.03 5.38
CA LEU A 1010 -6.25 33.60 5.08
C LEU A 1010 -5.63 33.24 3.72
N PRO A 1011 -4.90 32.11 3.61
CA PRO A 1011 -4.43 31.60 2.33
C PRO A 1011 -5.58 31.29 1.38
N LEU A 1012 -5.40 31.61 0.10
CA LEU A 1012 -6.32 31.22 -0.96
C LEU A 1012 -6.29 29.70 -1.22
N VAL A 1013 -5.11 29.11 -1.11
CA VAL A 1013 -4.85 27.68 -1.31
C VAL A 1013 -3.92 27.18 -0.20
N TYR A 1014 -4.25 26.02 0.36
CA TYR A 1014 -3.33 25.18 1.13
C TYR A 1014 -3.13 23.87 0.36
N CYS A 1015 -1.88 23.45 0.17
CA CYS A 1015 -1.61 22.14 -0.43
C CYS A 1015 -0.44 21.45 0.25
N ASP A 1016 -0.68 20.22 0.71
CA ASP A 1016 0.30 19.35 1.34
C ASP A 1016 0.74 18.26 0.35
N TYR A 1017 2.04 18.17 0.01
CA TYR A 1017 2.56 17.23 -0.99
C TYR A 1017 3.00 15.91 -0.36
N HIS A 1018 2.49 14.80 -0.88
CA HIS A 1018 2.62 13.42 -0.42
C HIS A 1018 2.97 12.45 -1.55
N GLY A 1019 3.29 11.22 -1.18
CA GLY A 1019 3.53 10.10 -2.07
C GLY A 1019 2.58 8.92 -1.84
N HIS A 1020 2.01 8.37 -2.92
CA HIS A 1020 1.09 7.24 -2.86
C HIS A 1020 1.74 5.94 -3.37
N SER A 1021 1.92 5.00 -2.44
CA SER A 1021 2.61 3.72 -2.69
C SER A 1021 1.82 2.66 -3.48
N ARG A 1022 0.50 2.84 -3.65
CA ARG A 1022 -0.40 1.86 -4.29
C ARG A 1022 -1.12 2.35 -5.55
N LYS A 1023 -1.11 3.64 -5.88
CA LYS A 1023 -1.87 4.22 -7.01
C LYS A 1023 -0.89 4.83 -8.01
N LYS A 1024 -1.29 4.80 -9.27
CA LYS A 1024 -0.58 5.44 -10.39
C LYS A 1024 -1.03 6.89 -10.53
N ASN A 1025 -0.26 7.66 -11.29
CA ASN A 1025 -0.50 9.10 -11.56
C ASN A 1025 -0.33 10.02 -10.33
N VAL A 1026 -0.53 11.31 -10.55
CA VAL A 1026 -0.65 12.35 -9.51
C VAL A 1026 -2.11 12.76 -9.39
N PHE A 1027 -2.62 12.95 -8.17
CA PHE A 1027 -4.01 13.38 -7.94
C PHE A 1027 -4.12 14.18 -6.64
N MET A 1028 -5.31 14.69 -6.35
CA MET A 1028 -5.55 15.47 -5.14
C MET A 1028 -6.72 14.93 -4.33
N TYR A 1029 -6.56 14.97 -3.02
CA TYR A 1029 -7.66 14.89 -2.10
C TYR A 1029 -8.02 16.27 -1.55
N GLY A 1030 -9.31 16.58 -1.49
CA GLY A 1030 -9.81 17.81 -0.87
C GLY A 1030 -10.91 17.52 0.14
N CYS A 1031 -11.73 18.54 0.43
CA CYS A 1031 -12.80 18.46 1.41
C CYS A 1031 -14.10 19.05 0.83
N SER A 1032 -15.18 18.28 0.88
CA SER A 1032 -16.54 18.71 0.56
C SER A 1032 -17.54 18.11 1.54
N ILE A 1033 -18.38 18.96 2.13
CA ILE A 1033 -19.50 18.53 2.98
C ILE A 1033 -20.48 17.72 2.13
N LYS A 1034 -20.85 18.24 0.95
CA LYS A 1034 -21.81 17.57 0.07
C LYS A 1034 -21.33 16.16 -0.25
N GLU A 1035 -20.16 16.02 -0.83
CA GLU A 1035 -19.66 14.71 -1.29
C GLU A 1035 -19.54 13.71 -0.14
N THR A 1036 -19.16 14.17 1.05
CA THR A 1036 -19.09 13.32 2.24
C THR A 1036 -20.49 12.81 2.65
N VAL A 1037 -21.49 13.68 2.67
CA VAL A 1037 -22.88 13.31 3.01
C VAL A 1037 -23.50 12.38 1.96
N TRP A 1038 -23.28 12.63 0.67
CA TRP A 1038 -23.74 11.76 -0.42
C TRP A 1038 -23.15 10.35 -0.33
N HIS A 1039 -21.91 10.22 0.12
CA HIS A 1039 -21.25 8.93 0.24
C HIS A 1039 -21.73 8.11 1.46
N THR A 1040 -22.19 8.78 2.51
CA THR A 1040 -22.59 8.10 3.77
C THR A 1040 -24.09 7.85 3.90
N SER A 1041 -24.94 8.49 3.09
CA SER A 1041 -26.40 8.39 3.24
C SER A 1041 -27.17 8.16 1.92
N ASP A 1042 -27.76 6.96 1.78
CA ASP A 1042 -28.55 6.52 0.60
C ASP A 1042 -29.83 7.37 0.32
N ASN A 1043 -30.24 8.25 1.25
CA ASN A 1043 -31.45 9.08 1.16
C ASN A 1043 -31.16 10.59 1.01
N ALA A 1044 -29.94 11.00 0.65
CA ALA A 1044 -29.49 12.40 0.68
C ALA A 1044 -30.01 13.32 -0.45
N THR A 1045 -31.21 13.09 -0.99
CA THR A 1045 -31.81 13.96 -2.03
C THR A 1045 -32.26 15.34 -1.52
N SER A 1046 -32.01 15.72 -0.27
CA SER A 1046 -32.52 16.98 0.31
C SER A 1046 -31.53 17.78 1.19
N CYS A 1047 -30.21 17.72 0.93
CA CYS A 1047 -29.29 18.59 1.66
C CYS A 1047 -29.22 19.99 1.02
N ASP A 1048 -29.99 20.96 1.54
CA ASP A 1048 -29.98 22.39 1.16
C ASP A 1048 -28.68 23.13 1.53
N VAL A 1049 -27.56 22.40 1.68
CA VAL A 1049 -26.26 22.99 1.96
C VAL A 1049 -25.78 23.71 0.69
N VAL A 1050 -25.63 25.03 0.74
CA VAL A 1050 -24.96 25.79 -0.32
C VAL A 1050 -23.46 25.72 -0.04
N GLU A 1051 -22.71 25.03 -0.90
CA GLU A 1051 -21.25 24.87 -0.79
C GLU A 1051 -20.61 25.43 -2.06
N ASP A 1052 -19.55 26.23 -1.90
CA ASP A 1052 -18.76 26.72 -3.02
C ASP A 1052 -18.05 25.54 -3.70
N VAL A 1053 -18.23 25.39 -5.01
CA VAL A 1053 -17.59 24.35 -5.83
C VAL A 1053 -16.13 24.66 -6.17
N GLY A 1054 -15.60 25.78 -5.67
CA GLY A 1054 -14.23 26.26 -5.86
C GLY A 1054 -13.14 25.26 -5.48
N TYR A 1055 -13.44 24.28 -4.61
CA TYR A 1055 -12.52 23.19 -4.24
C TYR A 1055 -12.20 22.26 -5.43
N ARG A 1056 -13.01 22.19 -6.49
CA ARG A 1056 -12.70 21.38 -7.68
C ARG A 1056 -11.92 22.14 -8.75
N THR A 1057 -11.83 23.47 -8.66
CA THR A 1057 -11.32 24.31 -9.75
C THR A 1057 -9.85 24.02 -10.04
N LEU A 1058 -8.98 24.02 -9.02
CA LEU A 1058 -7.55 23.76 -9.23
C LEU A 1058 -7.27 22.33 -9.76
N PRO A 1059 -7.85 21.25 -9.18
CA PRO A 1059 -7.73 19.91 -9.76
C PRO A 1059 -8.20 19.82 -11.23
N LYS A 1060 -9.31 20.48 -11.59
CA LYS A 1060 -9.78 20.53 -12.99
C LYS A 1060 -8.77 21.22 -13.89
N ILE A 1061 -8.24 22.37 -13.49
CA ILE A 1061 -7.19 23.07 -14.25
C ILE A 1061 -5.99 22.14 -14.48
N LEU A 1062 -5.50 21.48 -13.42
CA LEU A 1062 -4.36 20.57 -13.51
C LEU A 1062 -4.62 19.41 -14.45
N SER A 1063 -5.83 18.85 -14.47
CA SER A 1063 -6.18 17.77 -15.39
C SER A 1063 -6.06 18.15 -16.88
N HIS A 1064 -6.12 19.44 -17.20
CA HIS A 1064 -5.94 19.93 -18.56
C HIS A 1064 -4.48 20.28 -18.91
N ILE A 1065 -3.65 20.63 -17.92
CA ILE A 1065 -2.31 21.19 -18.18
C ILE A 1065 -1.15 20.31 -17.71
N ALA A 1066 -1.39 19.41 -16.77
CA ALA A 1066 -0.38 18.59 -16.12
C ALA A 1066 -0.51 17.14 -16.60
N PRO A 1067 0.43 16.63 -17.42
CA PRO A 1067 0.29 15.31 -18.05
C PRO A 1067 0.25 14.14 -17.06
N ALA A 1068 0.88 14.29 -15.89
CA ALA A 1068 0.87 13.29 -14.83
C ALA A 1068 -0.40 13.33 -13.96
N PHE A 1069 -1.23 14.37 -14.07
CA PHE A 1069 -2.37 14.58 -13.17
C PHE A 1069 -3.63 13.83 -13.62
N CYS A 1070 -4.31 13.17 -12.68
CA CYS A 1070 -5.47 12.33 -12.93
C CYS A 1070 -6.70 12.78 -12.12
N MET A 1071 -7.65 13.43 -12.79
CA MET A 1071 -8.86 13.95 -12.15
C MET A 1071 -9.78 12.85 -11.60
N SER A 1072 -9.86 11.70 -12.28
CA SER A 1072 -10.71 10.59 -11.84
C SER A 1072 -10.23 9.92 -10.56
N SER A 1073 -8.95 10.13 -10.19
CA SER A 1073 -8.38 9.63 -8.94
C SER A 1073 -8.54 10.60 -7.77
N CYS A 1074 -9.00 11.83 -8.03
CA CYS A 1074 -9.26 12.81 -6.97
C CYS A 1074 -10.49 12.42 -6.13
N SER A 1075 -10.44 12.66 -4.82
CA SER A 1075 -11.56 12.49 -3.91
C SER A 1075 -11.71 13.71 -3.00
N PHE A 1076 -12.94 14.15 -2.76
CA PHE A 1076 -13.23 15.27 -1.86
C PHE A 1076 -14.04 14.82 -0.64
N VAL A 1077 -14.19 13.51 -0.46
CA VAL A 1077 -14.81 12.90 0.72
C VAL A 1077 -13.87 13.03 1.92
N VAL A 1078 -14.43 13.38 3.07
CA VAL A 1078 -13.72 13.42 4.35
C VAL A 1078 -14.08 12.18 5.16
N GLU A 1079 -13.16 11.21 5.17
CA GLU A 1079 -13.29 10.00 5.98
C GLU A 1079 -12.93 10.28 7.45
N LYS A 1080 -13.56 9.56 8.38
CA LYS A 1080 -13.31 9.72 9.83
C LYS A 1080 -11.84 9.51 10.21
N SER A 1081 -11.18 8.50 9.65
CA SER A 1081 -9.75 8.22 9.89
C SER A 1081 -8.80 9.33 9.42
N LYS A 1082 -9.31 10.29 8.63
CA LYS A 1082 -8.55 11.40 8.06
C LYS A 1082 -8.88 12.75 8.71
N GLU A 1083 -9.72 12.78 9.74
CA GLU A 1083 -10.19 14.02 10.35
C GLU A 1083 -9.07 14.89 10.95
N SER A 1084 -7.99 14.24 11.38
CA SER A 1084 -6.82 14.88 12.00
C SER A 1084 -5.68 15.13 11.02
N THR A 1085 -5.93 14.97 9.71
CA THR A 1085 -4.97 15.31 8.65
C THR A 1085 -4.91 16.81 8.40
N ALA A 1086 -3.77 17.26 7.87
CA ALA A 1086 -3.54 18.66 7.55
C ALA A 1086 -4.66 19.27 6.70
N ARG A 1087 -5.03 18.61 5.59
CA ARG A 1087 -6.05 19.15 4.67
C ARG A 1087 -7.39 19.39 5.38
N VAL A 1088 -7.80 18.48 6.26
CA VAL A 1088 -9.10 18.53 6.92
C VAL A 1088 -9.10 19.58 8.02
N VAL A 1089 -8.05 19.63 8.84
CA VAL A 1089 -7.91 20.63 9.91
C VAL A 1089 -7.81 22.04 9.32
N VAL A 1090 -7.00 22.23 8.28
CA VAL A 1090 -6.84 23.54 7.63
C VAL A 1090 -8.13 24.00 6.94
N TRP A 1091 -8.92 23.07 6.39
CA TRP A 1091 -10.24 23.38 5.86
C TRP A 1091 -11.27 23.71 6.95
N ARG A 1092 -11.35 22.88 7.99
CA ARG A 1092 -12.42 22.91 9.00
C ARG A 1092 -12.19 23.96 10.07
N GLU A 1093 -10.97 24.07 10.59
CA GLU A 1093 -10.65 24.95 11.73
C GLU A 1093 -10.08 26.31 11.28
N ILE A 1094 -9.28 26.33 10.21
CA ILE A 1094 -8.68 27.57 9.70
C ILE A 1094 -9.57 28.26 8.67
N GLY A 1095 -10.42 27.50 7.95
CA GLY A 1095 -11.37 28.03 6.98
C GLY A 1095 -10.82 28.18 5.55
N VAL A 1096 -9.69 27.55 5.23
CA VAL A 1096 -9.14 27.57 3.86
C VAL A 1096 -9.95 26.62 2.98
N GLN A 1097 -10.78 27.17 2.09
CA GLN A 1097 -11.68 26.38 1.25
C GLN A 1097 -10.95 25.43 0.28
N ARG A 1098 -9.83 25.89 -0.31
CA ARG A 1098 -9.01 25.11 -1.25
C ARG A 1098 -7.84 24.46 -0.51
N SER A 1099 -8.19 23.56 0.40
CA SER A 1099 -7.24 22.79 1.20
C SER A 1099 -7.09 21.38 0.61
N TYR A 1100 -5.88 21.02 0.20
CA TYR A 1100 -5.61 19.80 -0.53
C TYR A 1100 -4.47 18.97 0.06
N THR A 1101 -4.55 17.66 -0.14
CA THR A 1101 -3.39 16.77 -0.18
C THR A 1101 -3.11 16.41 -1.63
N MET A 1102 -1.90 16.65 -2.14
CA MET A 1102 -1.48 16.17 -3.46
C MET A 1102 -0.72 14.85 -3.29
N GLU A 1103 -1.19 13.80 -3.94
CA GLU A 1103 -0.63 12.47 -3.89
C GLU A 1103 0.11 12.17 -5.20
N SER A 1104 1.42 11.93 -5.13
CA SER A 1104 2.25 11.59 -6.29
C SER A 1104 2.59 10.10 -6.32
N THR A 1105 2.61 9.46 -7.49
CA THR A 1105 2.96 8.04 -7.61
C THR A 1105 4.45 7.78 -7.35
N LEU A 1106 4.78 6.60 -6.81
CA LEU A 1106 6.17 6.07 -6.72
C LEU A 1106 6.54 5.17 -7.92
N CYS A 1107 5.55 4.79 -8.73
CA CYS A 1107 5.70 3.82 -9.81
C CYS A 1107 5.69 4.50 -11.17
N GLY A 1108 4.57 5.07 -11.60
CA GLY A 1108 4.39 5.55 -12.96
C GLY A 1108 2.95 5.99 -13.23
N CYS A 1109 2.71 6.48 -14.44
CA CYS A 1109 1.38 6.88 -14.89
C CYS A 1109 0.72 5.78 -15.74
N ASP A 1110 -0.61 5.70 -15.70
CA ASP A 1110 -1.40 4.81 -16.57
C ASP A 1110 -2.20 5.58 -17.64
N GLN A 1111 -2.05 6.90 -17.68
CA GLN A 1111 -2.64 7.80 -18.66
C GLN A 1111 -1.64 8.88 -19.13
N GLY A 1112 -2.06 9.65 -20.15
CA GLY A 1112 -1.27 10.75 -20.69
C GLY A 1112 0.03 10.30 -21.39
N LYS A 1113 0.92 11.25 -21.63
CA LYS A 1113 2.22 11.02 -22.32
C LYS A 1113 3.21 10.15 -21.54
N TYR A 1114 2.93 9.92 -20.26
CA TYR A 1114 3.75 9.11 -19.34
C TYR A 1114 3.21 7.70 -19.11
N LYS A 1115 2.13 7.33 -19.82
CA LYS A 1115 1.53 6.00 -19.71
C LYS A 1115 2.54 4.90 -20.01
N GLY A 1116 2.67 3.95 -19.09
CA GLY A 1116 3.53 2.78 -19.26
C GLY A 1116 5.01 3.04 -18.98
N LEU A 1117 5.36 4.22 -18.46
CA LEU A 1117 6.72 4.58 -18.06
C LEU A 1117 6.84 4.64 -16.54
N GLN A 1118 8.02 4.27 -16.03
CA GLN A 1118 8.43 4.51 -14.65
C GLN A 1118 8.50 6.02 -14.44
N ILE A 1119 8.07 6.49 -13.27
CA ILE A 1119 8.16 7.90 -12.90
C ILE A 1119 9.62 8.25 -12.57
N GLY A 1120 10.14 9.31 -13.20
CA GLY A 1120 11.44 9.92 -12.94
C GLY A 1120 11.32 11.21 -12.13
N THR A 1121 12.45 11.78 -11.73
CA THR A 1121 12.47 13.07 -11.01
C THR A 1121 12.02 14.23 -11.90
N ARG A 1122 12.34 14.20 -13.21
CA ARG A 1122 11.93 15.22 -14.18
C ARG A 1122 10.41 15.37 -14.27
N GLU A 1123 9.67 14.27 -14.31
CA GLU A 1123 8.21 14.30 -14.36
C GLU A 1123 7.59 14.82 -13.05
N LEU A 1124 8.22 14.54 -11.91
CA LEU A 1124 7.81 15.05 -10.61
C LEU A 1124 8.07 16.57 -10.50
N GLU A 1125 9.23 17.03 -10.94
CA GLU A 1125 9.57 18.45 -11.01
C GLU A 1125 8.65 19.20 -12.01
N GLU A 1126 8.35 18.61 -13.18
CA GLU A 1126 7.37 19.16 -14.13
C GLU A 1126 6.00 19.32 -13.46
N MET A 1127 5.56 18.33 -12.67
CA MET A 1127 4.30 18.44 -11.93
C MET A 1127 4.30 19.62 -10.95
N GLY A 1128 5.41 19.85 -10.23
CA GLY A 1128 5.58 21.00 -9.35
C GLY A 1128 5.47 22.35 -10.09
N ALA A 1129 6.12 22.46 -11.26
CA ALA A 1129 6.00 23.64 -12.12
C ALA A 1129 4.58 23.82 -12.69
N LYS A 1130 3.92 22.73 -13.12
CA LYS A 1130 2.54 22.77 -13.62
C LYS A 1130 1.53 23.14 -12.54
N PHE A 1131 1.81 22.78 -11.28
CA PHE A 1131 1.01 23.27 -10.15
C PHE A 1131 1.03 24.80 -10.06
N CYS A 1132 2.21 25.41 -10.15
CA CYS A 1132 2.36 26.88 -10.20
C CYS A 1132 1.60 27.51 -11.38
N VAL A 1133 1.72 26.94 -12.59
CA VAL A 1133 0.94 27.38 -13.76
C VAL A 1133 -0.57 27.27 -13.49
N GLY A 1134 -1.01 26.21 -12.81
CA GLY A 1134 -2.41 26.01 -12.41
C GLY A 1134 -2.92 27.11 -11.49
N LEU A 1135 -2.10 27.56 -10.53
CA LEU A 1135 -2.43 28.68 -9.63
C LEU A 1135 -2.57 30.00 -10.38
N LEU A 1136 -1.72 30.27 -11.38
CA LEU A 1136 -1.84 31.48 -12.20
C LEU A 1136 -3.17 31.50 -12.97
N ARG A 1137 -3.61 30.34 -13.51
CA ARG A 1137 -4.91 30.20 -14.17
C ARG A 1137 -6.09 30.33 -13.19
N LEU A 1138 -5.92 29.85 -11.96
CA LEU A 1138 -6.93 30.00 -10.90
C LEU A 1138 -7.23 31.48 -10.62
N LYS A 1139 -6.22 32.36 -10.63
CA LYS A 1139 -6.39 33.82 -10.46
C LYS A 1139 -7.40 34.41 -11.45
N ARG A 1140 -7.22 34.10 -12.75
CA ARG A 1140 -8.07 34.63 -13.83
C ARG A 1140 -9.54 34.25 -13.61
N LEU A 1141 -9.77 32.97 -13.32
CA LEU A 1141 -11.11 32.44 -13.08
C LEU A 1141 -11.78 32.90 -11.78
N THR A 1142 -11.05 33.52 -10.86
CA THR A 1142 -11.55 33.95 -9.55
C THR A 1142 -11.56 35.47 -9.38
N SER A 1143 -11.15 36.23 -10.41
CA SER A 1143 -11.15 37.70 -10.40
C SER A 1143 -12.57 38.27 -10.56
N PRO A 1144 -13.05 39.17 -9.67
CA PRO A 1144 -14.39 39.77 -9.76
C PRO A 1144 -14.64 40.61 -11.03
N LEU A 1145 -13.57 41.09 -11.69
CA LEU A 1145 -13.65 41.93 -12.90
C LEU A 1145 -13.87 41.12 -14.19
N GLU A 1146 -13.58 39.82 -14.19
CA GLU A 1146 -13.69 38.96 -15.39
C GLU A 1146 -14.98 38.10 -15.40
N TYR A 1147 -15.79 38.15 -14.34
CA TYR A 1147 -17.03 37.38 -14.20
C TYR A 1147 -18.14 37.74 -15.22
N ASN A 1148 -17.94 38.82 -16.00
CA ASN A 1148 -18.92 39.36 -16.95
C ASN A 1148 -18.61 39.05 -18.43
N LEU A 1149 -17.58 38.26 -18.76
CA LEU A 1149 -17.39 37.81 -20.15
C LEU A 1149 -18.08 36.46 -20.38
N PRO A 1150 -18.87 36.31 -21.46
CA PRO A 1150 -19.52 35.04 -21.80
C PRO A 1150 -18.47 33.96 -22.07
N SER A 1151 -18.78 32.71 -21.72
CA SER A 1151 -17.87 31.56 -21.87
C SER A 1151 -17.29 31.40 -23.29
N SER A 1152 -18.00 31.90 -24.31
CA SER A 1152 -17.56 31.92 -25.71
C SER A 1152 -16.42 32.91 -26.02
N LEU A 1153 -16.22 33.94 -25.19
CA LEU A 1153 -15.12 34.90 -25.33
C LEU A 1153 -13.81 34.38 -24.74
N LEU A 1154 -13.89 33.48 -23.75
CA LEU A 1154 -12.73 32.75 -23.21
C LEU A 1154 -12.22 31.70 -24.19
N ASP A 1155 -13.11 31.06 -24.96
CA ASP A 1155 -12.73 30.22 -26.11
C ASP A 1155 -12.12 31.08 -27.24
N PHE A 1156 -12.63 32.29 -27.45
CA PHE A 1156 -12.08 33.24 -28.42
C PHE A 1156 -10.70 33.81 -28.00
N GLU A 1157 -10.44 33.97 -26.70
CA GLU A 1157 -9.12 34.35 -26.16
C GLU A 1157 -8.13 33.18 -26.14
N ASN A 1158 -8.60 31.95 -25.87
CA ASN A 1158 -7.81 30.75 -26.13
C ASN A 1158 -7.46 30.64 -27.63
N ASP A 1159 -8.39 31.02 -28.51
CA ASP A 1159 -8.19 31.13 -29.96
C ASP A 1159 -7.36 32.35 -30.38
N LEU A 1160 -7.26 33.43 -29.59
CA LEU A 1160 -6.39 34.60 -29.83
C LEU A 1160 -4.95 34.38 -29.35
N ILE A 1161 -4.79 33.65 -28.25
CA ILE A 1161 -3.49 33.12 -27.81
C ILE A 1161 -3.04 32.02 -28.77
N GLU A 1162 -3.96 31.25 -29.37
CA GLU A 1162 -3.66 30.37 -30.51
C GLU A 1162 -3.51 31.09 -31.87
N SER A 1163 -4.15 32.24 -32.12
CA SER A 1163 -4.14 32.93 -33.44
C SER A 1163 -3.14 34.05 -33.58
N SER A 1164 -2.54 34.52 -32.49
CA SER A 1164 -1.20 35.15 -32.56
C SER A 1164 -0.13 34.17 -33.05
N CYS A 1165 -0.43 32.85 -33.07
CA CYS A 1165 0.34 31.81 -33.77
C CYS A 1165 -0.25 31.43 -35.16
N LYS A 1166 -1.28 32.12 -35.68
CA LYS A 1166 -1.93 31.82 -36.98
C LYS A 1166 -1.99 33.04 -37.91
N VAL A 1167 -0.84 33.62 -38.27
CA VAL A 1167 -0.71 34.42 -39.51
C VAL A 1167 0.46 33.89 -40.36
N THR A 1168 0.40 32.61 -40.72
CA THR A 1168 1.07 32.06 -41.91
C THR A 1168 0.63 30.61 -42.06
N ARG A 1169 -0.44 30.34 -42.81
CA ARG A 1169 -0.73 29.07 -43.53
C ARG A 1169 -2.17 29.10 -44.04
N LYS A 1170 -2.37 29.74 -45.19
CA LYS A 1170 -3.48 29.45 -46.09
C LYS A 1170 -2.90 29.32 -47.50
N LEU A 1171 -2.64 28.08 -47.92
CA LEU A 1171 -2.70 27.62 -49.32
C LEU A 1171 -2.38 26.12 -49.35
N GLY A 1172 -3.29 25.33 -49.95
CA GLY A 1172 -3.03 23.95 -50.34
C GLY A 1172 -3.90 22.90 -49.62
N SER A 1173 -5.20 22.88 -49.90
CA SER A 1173 -6.04 21.69 -49.71
C SER A 1173 -6.34 21.09 -51.08
N SER A 1174 -5.95 19.83 -51.31
CA SER A 1174 -6.58 18.97 -52.32
C SER A 1174 -6.61 17.51 -51.83
N GLU A 1175 -7.78 16.92 -52.01
CA GLU A 1175 -8.24 15.59 -51.62
C GLU A 1175 -7.41 14.43 -52.18
N LEU A 1176 -7.37 13.28 -51.48
CA LEU A 1176 -7.88 12.00 -52.02
C LEU A 1176 -7.86 10.86 -50.98
N GLN A 1177 -8.88 10.01 -51.12
CA GLN A 1177 -9.38 8.95 -50.24
C GLN A 1177 -8.51 7.69 -50.18
N PHE A 1178 -8.57 6.94 -49.07
CA PHE A 1178 -8.21 5.51 -49.04
C PHE A 1178 -9.31 4.66 -48.37
N LEU A 1179 -9.61 3.54 -49.04
CA LEU A 1179 -10.58 2.49 -48.73
C LEU A 1179 -10.11 1.54 -47.58
N PRO A 1180 -11.03 0.76 -46.96
CA PRO A 1180 -10.81 -0.04 -45.75
C PRO A 1180 -10.28 -1.48 -46.03
N PRO A 1181 -9.95 -2.29 -45.00
CA PRO A 1181 -8.89 -3.30 -45.03
C PRO A 1181 -9.37 -4.71 -45.42
N VAL A 1182 -8.43 -5.57 -45.84
CA VAL A 1182 -8.66 -7.00 -46.03
C VAL A 1182 -7.52 -7.83 -45.39
N LEU A 1183 -7.97 -8.69 -44.46
CA LEU A 1183 -7.36 -9.86 -43.80
C LEU A 1183 -6.32 -9.67 -42.70
#